data_AF-A0A968L1X4-F1
#
_entry.id   AF-A0A968L1X4-F1
#
_cell.length_a   1.000
_cell.length_b   1.000
_cell.length_c   1.000
_cell.angle_alpha   90.00
_cell.angle_beta   90.00
_cell.angle_gamma   90.00
#
_symmetry.space_group_name_H-M   'P 1'
#
loop_
_entity.id
_entity.type
_entity.pdbx_description
1 polymer ?
#
loop_
_entity_poly.entity_id
_entity_poly.type
_entity_poly.pdbx_seq_one_letter_code
_entity_poly.pdbx_strand_id
1 'polypeptide(L)'
;MPLRLKSLELQGNKTIASRTTLEFASGITAIVGPNGSGKSNIADALRWVLGEQSYTLLRGKKTEDMIFNGSEHRARASMASAHIVFDNTAGWLPVDFTEVAMTRRAYRDGHNDYLLNDQTVRLRDLNELLSASGLADRTYTILGQGLVDASLALKAEERRKLFEEAAGVGLYRTRREEALKRLETTKRNLERVLDIMSELEPRLRSLERQAKRASEYTRAQADLKVVLLEWYGYHWHKSQQELTDAREVVKSQEARLQDAREAHARAQAEYNEFRERLSGLRAQLNAWHRQSSELHSQREEVSRELAVLEERQRALTASHTSLLADRERAVDEEKLARERLAEVDQESARLQLERAEAQKQYEEAQQVWQTKQAERAQLEAGLQAAREQIEKWNSQRAESQARLDELTARLESLNARLGAANQAIESAEASAREAGERVAQARKRREELEAQFKNAEENGNRIKREMERLEGERRAKNEERANRLAEHTRLKTQLEVLEQAEQSLAGYAEGARFLLDAARQMKLKGARGALSAALDVPAELERAITAALGDTLDAILLDVNEIEDALQLLESDEAGRAVLLPLGERTRQPLERPNDDDCFGAASELVNAPDDLRTAVNLMLGQTLIVRNRSAARRLMSVIPTHARVVTLRGEVFRGDGLIIAGKSASSSALSRPRQKRELTEALAALSAQIESLNHGVETLSRQIAEAQREFVQAEQATRESRVRLEEAEDSQKQAELESESARRQLEWQKSQHVQLKAEADEAASVRQNMIQLNSTVESEAVKAQEDVKTLSAQLSGMDLGEMQGQASYWSTRVAVIEKALEDVRARKDERGTDTERYDRLRADLATRIEEIQASLRLLNVEKTSLHEREGALHEQIEGLRVYIDPAEKDLNTAEAEETRLQEAEANAQRSLATTERLHNQVQLDLFRKQEALDNLRQKIMDDFGLVMFDYEPDVSGPVPLPLEGMVEELPVVTEISPDLESNLTRQRTQVRRMGPINPEAKQEFDRESERYSFMRAQVDDLRKAEEDLKQVIAELDELTRQEFSKTFDAVDKQFRAMFTRLFGGGSARLALTDPDNLVETGIEIEARLPGRREQGLALLSGGERSLTAVALVFALLKVSPTPVCVMDEVDAMLDEANVGRFRDLLQELSRDTQFIVITHNRNTVQVADVIYGITMGRDSASQMISLRLDQVTEEMLKRG
;
A
#
# COMPACT_ATOMS: atom_id res chain seq x y z
N MET A 1 -2.38 46.29 -19.32
CA MET A 1 -2.12 45.52 -18.09
C MET A 1 -1.12 44.43 -18.42
N PRO A 2 -0.07 44.22 -17.62
CA PRO A 2 0.83 43.11 -17.88
C PRO A 2 0.11 41.82 -17.52
N LEU A 3 -0.26 41.05 -18.55
CA LEU A 3 -0.64 39.65 -18.39
C LEU A 3 0.57 38.94 -17.78
N ARG A 4 0.48 38.44 -16.54
CA ARG A 4 1.62 37.81 -15.84
C ARG A 4 1.60 36.30 -16.03
N LEU A 5 0.44 35.69 -15.81
CA LEU A 5 0.17 34.28 -16.06
C LEU A 5 -0.62 34.17 -17.37
N LYS A 6 -0.03 33.54 -18.39
CA LYS A 6 -0.66 33.38 -19.71
C LYS A 6 -1.60 32.18 -19.73
N SER A 7 -1.07 31.02 -19.32
CA SER A 7 -1.83 29.78 -19.39
C SER A 7 -1.45 28.78 -18.33
N LEU A 8 -2.42 27.95 -17.96
CA LEU A 8 -2.24 26.73 -17.18
C LEU A 8 -2.73 25.55 -18.00
N GLU A 9 -1.86 24.58 -18.21
CA GLU A 9 -2.19 23.33 -18.86
C GLU A 9 -2.13 22.18 -17.86
N LEU A 10 -3.23 21.42 -17.79
CA LEU A 10 -3.39 20.29 -16.89
C LEU A 10 -3.63 19.02 -17.68
N GLN A 11 -2.97 17.93 -17.30
CA GLN A 11 -3.20 16.60 -17.87
C GLN A 11 -3.16 15.56 -16.76
N GLY A 12 -4.20 14.74 -16.67
CA GLY A 12 -4.27 13.65 -15.68
C GLY A 12 -4.26 14.12 -14.23
N ASN A 13 -4.60 15.38 -13.96
CA ASN A 13 -4.56 15.98 -12.62
C ASN A 13 -5.94 15.86 -11.95
N LYS A 14 -6.03 15.10 -10.84
CA LYS A 14 -7.24 14.86 -10.03
C LYS A 14 -8.49 14.47 -10.84
N THR A 15 -9.39 15.40 -11.15
CA THR A 15 -10.64 15.16 -11.91
C THR A 15 -10.52 15.55 -13.38
N ILE A 16 -9.38 16.14 -13.81
CA ILE A 16 -9.11 16.58 -15.17
C ILE A 16 -8.29 15.50 -15.89
N ALA A 17 -8.99 14.63 -16.61
CA ALA A 17 -8.40 13.46 -17.27
C ALA A 17 -7.74 13.79 -18.62
N SER A 18 -8.29 14.74 -19.40
CA SER A 18 -7.72 15.19 -20.68
C SER A 18 -6.77 16.35 -20.49
N ARG A 19 -5.80 16.48 -21.41
CA ARG A 19 -5.03 17.70 -21.59
C ARG A 19 -6.00 18.87 -21.79
N THR A 20 -5.99 19.81 -20.85
CA THR A 20 -6.89 20.96 -20.85
C THR A 20 -6.11 22.22 -20.53
N THR A 21 -6.23 23.22 -21.40
CA THR A 21 -5.49 24.49 -21.30
C THR A 21 -6.45 25.60 -20.91
N LEU A 22 -6.12 26.32 -19.83
CA LEU A 22 -6.79 27.55 -19.43
C LEU A 22 -5.92 28.73 -19.85
N GLU A 23 -6.50 29.67 -20.59
CA GLU A 23 -5.86 30.94 -20.93
C GLU A 23 -6.40 32.04 -20.02
N PHE A 24 -5.53 32.71 -19.28
CA PHE A 24 -5.97 33.76 -18.36
C PHE A 24 -5.96 35.12 -19.07
N ALA A 25 -6.90 35.98 -18.71
CA ALA A 25 -6.93 37.36 -19.19
C ALA A 25 -6.19 38.31 -18.25
N SER A 26 -5.86 39.51 -18.72
CA SER A 26 -5.05 40.50 -18.01
C SER A 26 -5.79 41.26 -16.88
N GLY A 27 -6.78 40.64 -16.23
CA GLY A 27 -7.65 41.25 -15.21
C GLY A 27 -8.24 40.19 -14.26
N ILE A 28 -9.57 40.05 -14.22
CA ILE A 28 -10.28 39.08 -13.38
C ILE A 28 -10.76 37.91 -14.23
N THR A 29 -10.30 36.71 -13.93
CA THR A 29 -10.82 35.46 -14.51
C THR A 29 -11.69 34.76 -13.47
N ALA A 30 -12.98 34.59 -13.75
CA ALA A 30 -13.88 33.83 -12.88
C ALA A 30 -14.00 32.38 -13.33
N ILE A 31 -13.92 31.45 -12.39
CA ILE A 31 -14.12 30.02 -12.60
C ILE A 31 -15.40 29.61 -11.86
N VAL A 32 -16.41 29.17 -12.61
CA VAL A 32 -17.76 28.88 -12.12
C VAL A 32 -18.17 27.45 -12.45
N GLY A 33 -19.09 26.87 -11.67
CA GLY A 33 -19.60 25.52 -11.92
C GLY A 33 -20.38 24.96 -10.72
N PRO A 34 -21.13 23.87 -10.88
CA PRO A 34 -21.86 23.22 -9.79
C PRO A 34 -20.91 22.67 -8.70
N ASN A 35 -21.42 22.48 -7.48
CA ASN A 35 -20.61 21.94 -6.39
C ASN A 35 -20.13 20.53 -6.72
N GLY A 36 -18.87 20.23 -6.42
CA GLY A 36 -18.24 18.95 -6.77
C GLY A 36 -17.76 18.83 -8.22
N SER A 37 -17.79 19.90 -9.03
CA SER A 37 -17.33 19.82 -10.44
C SER A 37 -15.83 19.86 -10.67
N GLY A 38 -15.02 19.89 -9.60
CA GLY A 38 -13.56 19.93 -9.67
C GLY A 38 -12.95 21.34 -9.75
N LYS A 39 -13.70 22.39 -9.41
CA LYS A 39 -13.23 23.79 -9.48
C LYS A 39 -11.99 24.06 -8.62
N SER A 40 -12.00 23.63 -7.36
CA SER A 40 -10.87 23.81 -6.45
C SER A 40 -9.62 23.01 -6.85
N ASN A 41 -9.76 21.98 -7.71
CA ASN A 41 -8.62 21.23 -8.21
C ASN A 41 -7.69 22.08 -9.09
N ILE A 42 -8.19 23.17 -9.67
CA ILE A 42 -7.37 24.13 -10.44
C ILE A 42 -6.49 24.95 -9.50
N ALA A 43 -7.03 25.43 -8.39
CA ALA A 43 -6.25 26.12 -7.36
C ALA A 43 -5.19 25.20 -6.76
N ASP A 44 -5.55 23.94 -6.50
CA ASP A 44 -4.60 22.92 -6.04
C ASP A 44 -3.51 22.64 -7.07
N ALA A 45 -3.84 22.57 -8.36
CA ALA A 45 -2.85 22.34 -9.41
C ALA A 45 -1.88 23.52 -9.59
N LEU A 46 -2.37 24.77 -9.46
CA LEU A 46 -1.52 25.97 -9.42
C LEU A 46 -0.58 25.92 -8.21
N ARG A 47 -1.10 25.60 -7.02
CA ARG A 47 -0.30 25.46 -5.79
C ARG A 47 0.77 24.37 -5.94
N TRP A 48 0.40 23.26 -6.59
CA TRP A 48 1.27 22.12 -6.80
C TRP A 48 2.44 22.40 -7.76
N VAL A 49 2.22 23.14 -8.86
CA VAL A 49 3.32 23.55 -9.77
C VAL A 49 4.27 24.55 -9.14
N LEU A 50 3.76 25.44 -8.29
CA LEU A 50 4.56 26.46 -7.59
C LEU A 50 5.45 25.92 -6.47
N GLY A 51 5.56 24.59 -6.32
CA GLY A 51 6.54 23.96 -5.44
C GLY A 51 6.01 23.51 -4.08
N GLU A 52 4.69 23.58 -3.82
CA GLU A 52 4.09 23.12 -2.56
C GLU A 52 4.37 21.63 -2.29
N GLN A 53 4.79 21.33 -1.07
CA GLN A 53 5.14 19.98 -0.61
C GLN A 53 4.09 19.39 0.35
N SER A 54 3.27 20.22 0.99
CA SER A 54 2.24 19.77 1.92
C SER A 54 1.03 19.20 1.17
N TYR A 55 0.94 17.88 1.09
CA TYR A 55 -0.20 17.20 0.47
C TYR A 55 -1.52 17.49 1.19
N THR A 56 -1.48 17.76 2.49
CA THR A 56 -2.66 18.20 3.28
C THR A 56 -3.26 19.50 2.74
N LEU A 57 -2.41 20.47 2.35
CA LEU A 57 -2.86 21.74 1.73
C LEU A 57 -3.33 21.56 0.29
N LEU A 58 -2.87 20.51 -0.39
CA LEU A 58 -3.31 20.10 -1.73
C LEU A 58 -4.53 19.17 -1.70
N ARG A 59 -5.21 19.03 -0.55
CA ARG A 59 -6.38 18.14 -0.34
C ARG A 59 -6.11 16.69 -0.80
N GLY A 60 -4.93 16.17 -0.48
CA GLY A 60 -4.49 14.80 -0.75
C GLY A 60 -3.63 14.24 0.40
N LYS A 61 -3.33 12.94 0.39
CA LYS A 61 -2.46 12.31 1.40
C LYS A 61 -1.11 11.90 0.81
N LYS A 62 -1.08 11.58 -0.48
CA LYS A 62 0.10 11.10 -1.21
C LYS A 62 0.17 11.68 -2.61
N THR A 63 1.35 11.62 -3.24
CA THR A 63 1.57 12.06 -4.63
C THR A 63 0.59 11.42 -5.63
N GLU A 64 0.27 10.14 -5.45
CA GLU A 64 -0.67 9.40 -6.30
C GLU A 64 -2.08 10.01 -6.33
N ASP A 65 -2.50 10.69 -5.25
CA ASP A 65 -3.82 11.33 -5.17
C ASP A 65 -3.94 12.55 -6.11
N MET A 66 -2.82 13.05 -6.63
CA MET A 66 -2.81 14.09 -7.66
C MET A 66 -3.11 13.55 -9.06
N ILE A 67 -3.09 12.22 -9.24
CA ILE A 67 -3.28 11.55 -10.54
C ILE A 67 -4.74 11.11 -10.71
N PHE A 68 -5.31 11.33 -11.91
CA PHE A 68 -6.67 10.92 -12.23
C PHE A 68 -6.85 9.41 -12.05
N ASN A 69 -7.75 9.04 -11.13
CA ASN A 69 -7.93 7.66 -10.67
C ASN A 69 -8.86 6.80 -11.55
N GLY A 70 -9.43 7.37 -12.62
CA GLY A 70 -10.34 6.66 -13.53
C GLY A 70 -11.82 6.83 -13.16
N SER A 71 -12.69 6.54 -14.12
CA SER A 71 -14.15 6.46 -13.96
C SER A 71 -14.72 5.29 -14.77
N GLU A 72 -16.02 4.99 -14.63
CA GLU A 72 -16.68 3.90 -15.36
C GLU A 72 -16.52 4.00 -16.89
N HIS A 73 -16.32 5.22 -17.42
CA HIS A 73 -16.20 5.48 -18.85
C HIS A 73 -14.79 5.92 -19.28
N ARG A 74 -13.81 6.04 -18.36
CA ARG A 74 -12.47 6.55 -18.67
C ARG A 74 -11.38 5.91 -17.83
N ALA A 75 -10.33 5.39 -18.51
CA ALA A 75 -9.21 4.73 -17.85
C ALA A 75 -8.43 5.68 -16.90
N ARG A 76 -7.85 5.10 -15.84
CA ARG A 76 -6.95 5.80 -14.93
C ARG A 76 -5.73 6.37 -15.66
N ALA A 77 -5.30 7.58 -15.28
CA ALA A 77 -4.09 8.19 -15.85
C ALA A 77 -2.82 7.58 -15.21
N SER A 78 -1.75 7.47 -15.98
CA SER A 78 -0.43 6.99 -15.52
C SER A 78 0.42 8.09 -14.87
N MET A 79 0.15 9.35 -15.22
CA MET A 79 0.91 10.52 -14.80
C MET A 79 -0.04 11.71 -14.65
N ALA A 80 0.25 12.58 -13.68
CA ALA A 80 -0.30 13.93 -13.63
C ALA A 80 0.79 14.91 -14.05
N SER A 81 0.45 15.86 -14.92
CA SER A 81 1.30 16.99 -15.21
C SER A 81 0.53 18.30 -15.13
N ALA A 82 1.19 19.30 -14.58
CA ALA A 82 0.70 20.65 -14.58
C ALA A 82 1.82 21.56 -15.10
N HIS A 83 1.47 22.38 -16.09
CA HIS A 83 2.40 23.19 -16.86
C HIS A 83 1.88 24.63 -16.88
N ILE A 84 2.64 25.54 -16.30
CA ILE A 84 2.31 26.96 -16.20
C ILE A 84 3.23 27.75 -17.12
N VAL A 85 2.66 28.70 -17.87
CA VAL A 85 3.43 29.63 -18.69
C VAL A 85 3.25 31.06 -18.17
N PHE A 86 4.36 31.68 -17.76
CA PHE A 86 4.43 33.07 -17.37
C PHE A 86 4.92 33.94 -18.53
N ASP A 87 4.34 35.13 -18.67
CA ASP A 87 4.88 36.20 -19.52
C ASP A 87 5.96 36.94 -18.73
N ASN A 88 7.21 36.88 -19.18
CA ASN A 88 8.33 37.58 -18.58
C ASN A 88 8.87 38.72 -19.46
N THR A 89 8.08 39.25 -20.38
CA THR A 89 8.45 40.43 -21.19
C THR A 89 8.84 41.65 -20.36
N ALA A 90 8.28 41.77 -19.15
CA ALA A 90 8.61 42.83 -18.19
C ALA A 90 9.82 42.52 -17.30
N GLY A 91 10.50 41.37 -17.49
CA GLY A 91 11.72 40.99 -16.74
C GLY A 91 11.52 40.86 -15.23
N TRP A 92 10.33 40.43 -14.79
CA TRP A 92 9.99 40.34 -13.36
C TRP A 92 10.39 39.00 -12.73
N LEU A 93 10.60 37.96 -13.55
CA LEU A 93 11.32 36.74 -13.18
C LEU A 93 12.79 36.91 -13.58
N PRO A 94 13.75 36.55 -12.71
CA PRO A 94 15.18 36.75 -12.93
C PRO A 94 15.76 35.68 -13.88
N VAL A 95 15.20 35.57 -15.09
CA VAL A 95 15.63 34.66 -16.15
C VAL A 95 15.56 35.36 -17.50
N ASP A 96 16.55 35.11 -18.36
CA ASP A 96 16.72 35.78 -19.67
C ASP A 96 15.76 35.26 -20.76
N PHE A 97 14.60 34.74 -20.36
CA PHE A 97 13.56 34.25 -21.26
C PHE A 97 12.34 35.16 -21.19
N THR A 98 11.79 35.51 -22.36
CA THR A 98 10.55 36.32 -22.48
C THR A 98 9.30 35.55 -22.07
N GLU A 99 9.35 34.22 -22.14
CA GLU A 99 8.32 33.32 -21.63
C GLU A 99 8.98 32.26 -20.76
N VAL A 100 8.39 32.03 -19.58
CA VAL A 100 8.94 31.10 -18.59
C VAL A 100 7.91 30.02 -18.33
N ALA A 101 8.23 28.81 -18.75
CA ALA A 101 7.40 27.63 -18.57
C ALA A 101 7.88 26.81 -17.37
N MET A 102 6.98 26.57 -16.42
CA MET A 102 7.25 25.77 -15.22
C MET A 102 6.36 24.53 -15.26
N THR A 103 6.97 23.35 -15.19
CA THR A 103 6.25 22.08 -15.25
C THR A 103 6.56 21.24 -14.03
N ARG A 104 5.52 20.65 -13.44
CA ARG A 104 5.66 19.56 -12.48
C ARG A 104 4.98 18.31 -13.02
N ARG A 105 5.70 17.18 -13.00
CA ARG A 105 5.15 15.86 -13.37
C ARG A 105 5.24 14.91 -12.20
N ALA A 106 4.16 14.19 -11.92
CA ALA A 106 4.12 13.12 -10.95
C ALA A 106 3.72 11.81 -11.60
N TYR A 107 4.43 10.75 -11.22
CA TYR A 107 4.23 9.39 -11.68
C TYR A 107 3.69 8.52 -10.55
N ARG A 108 3.04 7.40 -10.90
CA ARG A 108 2.43 6.47 -9.93
C ARG A 108 3.46 5.71 -9.06
N ASP A 109 4.74 5.76 -9.40
CA ASP A 109 5.84 5.21 -8.59
C ASP A 109 6.27 6.17 -7.45
N GLY A 110 5.67 7.37 -7.36
CA GLY A 110 5.99 8.39 -6.37
C GLY A 110 7.07 9.39 -6.82
N HIS A 111 7.63 9.23 -8.03
CA HIS A 111 8.63 10.14 -8.58
C HIS A 111 8.00 11.49 -8.99
N ASN A 112 8.73 12.59 -8.73
CA ASN A 112 8.33 13.94 -9.07
C ASN A 112 9.43 14.64 -9.87
N ASP A 113 9.11 15.11 -11.07
CA ASP A 113 10.00 15.93 -11.89
C ASP A 113 9.61 17.40 -11.83
N TYR A 114 10.61 18.27 -11.65
CA TYR A 114 10.49 19.72 -11.73
C TYR A 114 11.26 20.21 -12.95
N LEU A 115 10.55 20.87 -13.87
CA LEU A 115 11.12 21.38 -15.10
C LEU A 115 10.92 22.89 -15.20
N LEU A 116 11.98 23.60 -15.58
CA LEU A 116 11.97 25.01 -15.97
C LEU A 116 12.38 25.09 -17.43
N ASN A 117 11.51 25.57 -18.31
CA ASN A 117 11.71 25.60 -19.77
C ASN A 117 12.20 24.24 -20.32
N ASP A 118 11.50 23.16 -19.92
CA ASP A 118 11.81 21.76 -20.25
C ASP A 118 13.16 21.20 -19.74
N GLN A 119 13.90 21.94 -18.92
CA GLN A 119 15.12 21.46 -18.25
C GLN A 119 14.83 21.02 -16.81
N THR A 120 15.35 19.87 -16.41
CA THR A 120 15.22 19.35 -15.04
C THR A 120 16.01 20.22 -14.06
N VAL A 121 15.33 20.80 -13.08
CA VAL A 121 15.92 21.64 -12.04
C VAL A 121 15.62 21.08 -10.66
N ARG A 122 16.42 21.45 -9.65
CA ARG A 122 16.12 21.09 -8.27
C ARG A 122 15.04 22.01 -7.72
N LEU A 123 14.21 21.49 -6.83
CA LEU A 123 13.17 22.29 -6.16
C LEU A 123 13.75 23.51 -5.43
N ARG A 124 14.97 23.42 -4.88
CA ARG A 124 15.64 24.55 -4.24
C ARG A 124 15.83 25.73 -5.20
N ASP A 125 16.29 25.46 -6.42
CA ASP A 125 16.58 26.48 -7.43
C ASP A 125 15.27 27.10 -7.94
N LEU A 126 14.21 26.29 -8.03
CA LEU A 126 12.85 26.74 -8.35
C LEU A 126 12.28 27.68 -7.27
N ASN A 127 12.46 27.31 -5.99
CA ASN A 127 11.99 28.10 -4.86
C ASN A 127 12.74 29.44 -4.76
N GLU A 128 14.06 29.46 -4.96
CA GLU A 128 14.87 30.69 -4.93
C GLU A 128 14.45 31.68 -6.03
N LEU A 129 14.20 31.16 -7.25
CA LEU A 129 13.67 31.95 -8.37
C LEU A 129 12.27 32.52 -8.06
N LEU A 130 11.38 31.70 -7.52
CA LEU A 130 10.03 32.10 -7.15
C LEU A 130 10.00 33.08 -5.95
N SER A 131 10.96 33.00 -5.02
CA SER A 131 11.09 33.93 -3.89
C SER A 131 11.50 35.32 -4.37
N ALA A 132 12.42 35.40 -5.34
CA ALA A 132 12.85 36.66 -5.93
C ALA A 132 11.74 37.36 -6.72
N SER A 133 10.82 36.59 -7.32
CA SER A 133 9.68 37.12 -8.09
C SER A 133 8.39 37.30 -7.27
N GLY A 134 8.43 37.05 -5.96
CA GLY A 134 7.28 37.21 -5.06
C GLY A 134 6.17 36.16 -5.25
N LEU A 135 6.50 34.97 -5.77
CA LEU A 135 5.57 33.85 -5.99
C LEU A 135 5.81 32.65 -5.05
N ALA A 136 7.02 32.48 -4.51
CA ALA A 136 7.32 31.40 -3.56
C ALA A 136 6.76 31.70 -2.18
N ASP A 137 6.29 30.66 -1.50
CA ASP A 137 5.96 30.59 -0.07
C ASP A 137 5.02 31.68 0.49
N ARG A 138 4.46 32.56 -0.34
CA ARG A 138 3.45 33.53 0.06
C ARG A 138 2.14 32.80 0.32
N THR A 139 1.78 32.68 1.60
CA THR A 139 0.54 32.02 2.06
C THR A 139 -0.74 32.65 1.46
N TYR A 140 -0.65 33.88 0.92
CA TYR A 140 -1.78 34.63 0.35
C TYR A 140 -1.82 34.74 -1.20
N THR A 141 -0.89 34.11 -1.94
CA THR A 141 -0.98 34.02 -3.41
C THR A 141 -2.14 33.11 -3.85
N ILE A 142 -2.42 32.05 -3.07
CA ILE A 142 -3.54 31.14 -3.29
C ILE A 142 -4.37 31.04 -2.00
N LEU A 143 -5.50 31.73 -1.99
CA LEU A 143 -6.42 31.85 -0.87
C LEU A 143 -7.49 30.76 -0.98
N GLY A 144 -7.33 29.67 -0.21
CA GLY A 144 -8.27 28.56 -0.18
C GLY A 144 -9.32 28.64 0.93
N GLN A 145 -10.42 27.90 0.77
CA GLN A 145 -11.38 27.63 1.84
C GLN A 145 -10.65 27.01 3.05
N GLY A 146 -10.67 27.70 4.20
CA GLY A 146 -9.97 27.30 5.44
C GLY A 146 -8.67 28.08 5.73
N LEU A 147 -7.94 28.56 4.72
CA LEU A 147 -6.77 29.44 4.91
C LEU A 147 -7.17 30.83 5.40
N VAL A 148 -8.36 31.30 4.99
CA VAL A 148 -8.97 32.54 5.47
C VAL A 148 -9.18 32.49 7.00
N ASP A 149 -9.72 31.39 7.52
CA ASP A 149 -9.86 31.17 8.97
C ASP A 149 -8.53 30.84 9.67
N ALA A 150 -7.64 30.09 9.02
CA ALA A 150 -6.34 29.73 9.56
C ALA A 150 -5.41 30.94 9.75
N SER A 151 -5.44 31.92 8.83
CA SER A 151 -4.64 33.16 8.93
C SER A 151 -4.92 33.97 10.20
N LEU A 152 -6.13 33.84 10.75
CA LEU A 152 -6.53 34.44 12.03
C LEU A 152 -6.23 33.53 13.22
N ALA A 153 -6.20 32.21 13.04
CA ALA A 153 -5.90 31.23 14.09
C ALA A 153 -4.40 31.04 14.38
N LEU A 154 -3.51 31.58 13.53
CA LEU A 154 -2.06 31.60 13.74
C LEU A 154 -1.69 32.32 15.06
N LYS A 155 -0.63 31.84 15.73
CA LYS A 155 -0.06 32.56 16.87
C LYS A 155 0.52 33.91 16.42
N ALA A 156 0.65 34.87 17.33
CA ALA A 156 1.15 36.21 17.01
C ALA A 156 2.54 36.19 16.31
N GLU A 157 3.42 35.29 16.72
CA GLU A 157 4.76 35.07 16.11
C GLU A 157 4.68 34.43 14.73
N GLU A 158 3.72 33.52 14.49
CA GLU A 158 3.53 32.85 13.20
C GLU A 158 2.88 33.80 12.18
N ARG A 159 1.96 34.65 12.65
CA ARG A 159 1.29 35.66 11.83
C ARG A 159 2.27 36.71 11.30
N ARG A 160 3.35 37.00 12.04
CA ARG A 160 4.45 37.89 11.61
C ARG A 160 5.03 37.50 10.26
N LYS A 161 5.15 36.20 9.96
CA LYS A 161 5.73 35.70 8.71
C LYS A 161 5.01 36.23 7.47
N LEU A 162 3.67 36.40 7.55
CA LEU A 162 2.86 36.99 6.46
C LEU A 162 3.26 38.44 6.14
N PHE A 163 3.65 39.19 7.17
CA PHE A 163 4.07 40.59 7.04
C PHE A 163 5.53 40.70 6.63
N GLU A 164 6.39 39.76 7.05
CA GLU A 164 7.77 39.66 6.57
C GLU A 164 7.83 39.32 5.09
N GLU A 165 6.96 38.42 4.63
CA GLU A 165 6.81 38.06 3.22
C GLU A 165 6.26 39.23 2.39
N ALA A 166 5.30 39.99 2.93
CA ALA A 166 4.76 41.18 2.26
C ALA A 166 5.78 42.33 2.19
N ALA A 167 6.59 42.51 3.23
CA ALA A 167 7.69 43.46 3.25
C ALA A 167 8.88 43.02 2.39
N GLY A 168 8.87 41.78 1.87
CA GLY A 168 9.96 41.22 1.06
C GLY A 168 11.25 41.00 1.86
N VAL A 169 11.16 40.97 3.20
CA VAL A 169 12.34 40.91 4.08
C VAL A 169 12.80 39.49 4.40
N GLY A 170 12.06 38.47 3.95
CA GLY A 170 12.44 37.06 4.13
C GLY A 170 13.83 36.73 3.58
N LEU A 171 14.15 37.20 2.36
CA LEU A 171 15.48 37.02 1.76
C LEU A 171 16.57 37.77 2.54
N TYR A 172 16.28 38.99 3.00
CA TYR A 172 17.21 39.78 3.82
C TYR A 172 17.47 39.11 5.17
N ARG A 173 16.46 38.48 5.78
CA ARG A 173 16.60 37.71 7.02
C ARG A 173 17.44 36.46 6.82
N THR A 174 17.22 35.68 5.76
CA THR A 174 18.07 34.53 5.42
C THR A 174 19.52 34.96 5.14
N ARG A 175 19.72 36.03 4.35
CA ARG A 175 21.04 36.61 4.09
C ARG A 175 21.68 37.19 5.35
N ARG A 176 20.89 37.75 6.26
CA ARG A 176 21.34 38.23 7.57
C ARG A 176 21.78 37.07 8.46
N GLU A 177 21.04 35.96 8.50
CA GLU A 177 21.46 34.76 9.24
C GLU A 177 22.76 34.19 8.68
N GLU A 178 22.92 34.17 7.36
CA GLU A 178 24.18 33.80 6.71
C GLU A 178 25.31 34.81 7.01
N ALA A 179 25.02 36.11 6.96
CA ALA A 179 25.97 37.17 7.27
C ALA A 179 26.37 37.16 8.76
N LEU A 180 25.45 36.85 9.68
CA LEU A 180 25.71 36.66 11.10
C LEU A 180 26.62 35.46 11.32
N LYS A 181 26.36 34.35 10.63
CA LYS A 181 27.23 33.16 10.68
C LYS A 181 28.62 33.45 10.10
N ARG A 182 28.70 34.26 9.04
CA ARG A 182 29.97 34.77 8.47
C ARG A 182 30.65 35.79 9.39
N LEU A 183 29.90 36.64 10.10
CA LEU A 183 30.41 37.60 11.07
C LEU A 183 30.95 36.89 12.29
N GLU A 184 30.27 35.87 12.82
CA GLU A 184 30.77 35.06 13.94
C GLU A 184 32.07 34.33 13.58
N THR A 185 32.15 33.79 12.37
CA THR A 185 33.38 33.15 11.89
C THR A 185 34.49 34.18 11.65
N THR A 186 34.19 35.35 11.08
CA THR A 186 35.14 36.46 10.89
C THR A 186 35.58 37.06 12.23
N LYS A 187 34.70 37.19 13.22
CA LYS A 187 35.00 37.59 14.59
C LYS A 187 35.90 36.59 15.29
N ARG A 188 35.61 35.29 15.21
CA ARG A 188 36.49 34.25 15.76
C ARG A 188 37.87 34.25 15.08
N ASN A 189 37.92 34.50 13.78
CA ASN A 189 39.18 34.62 13.05
C ASN A 189 39.92 35.91 13.40
N LEU A 190 39.22 37.04 13.54
CA LEU A 190 39.79 38.32 13.94
C LEU A 190 40.26 38.30 15.40
N GLU A 191 39.49 37.74 16.32
CA GLU A 191 39.89 37.46 17.71
C GLU A 191 41.14 36.60 17.71
N ARG A 192 41.20 35.55 16.87
CA ARG A 192 42.40 34.71 16.74
C ARG A 192 43.61 35.47 16.19
N VAL A 193 43.45 36.32 15.18
CA VAL A 193 44.58 37.11 14.62
C VAL A 193 44.95 38.30 15.52
N LEU A 194 43.99 38.88 16.26
CA LEU A 194 44.23 39.91 17.29
C LEU A 194 44.88 39.31 18.53
N ASP A 195 44.58 38.08 18.90
CA ASP A 195 45.30 37.32 19.92
C ASP A 195 46.74 37.09 19.45
N ILE A 196 46.94 36.68 18.18
CA ILE A 196 48.29 36.55 17.59
C ILE A 196 49.02 37.91 17.55
N MET A 197 48.36 39.01 17.20
CA MET A 197 48.98 40.35 17.17
C MET A 197 49.26 40.92 18.56
N SER A 198 48.35 40.73 19.51
CA SER A 198 48.51 41.16 20.91
C SER A 198 49.49 40.27 21.67
N GLU A 199 49.81 39.08 21.13
CA GLU A 199 50.98 38.29 21.51
C GLU A 199 52.27 38.82 20.85
N LEU A 200 52.25 39.15 19.55
CA LEU A 200 53.44 39.60 18.80
C LEU A 200 53.93 41.03 19.15
N GLU A 201 53.04 41.96 19.49
CA GLU A 201 53.42 43.37 19.81
C GLU A 201 54.22 43.50 21.13
N PRO A 202 53.82 42.88 22.26
CA PRO A 202 54.66 42.79 23.44
C PRO A 202 55.90 41.94 23.20
N ARG A 203 55.82 40.90 22.35
CA ARG A 203 56.96 40.04 22.00
C ARG A 203 58.03 40.80 21.23
N LEU A 204 57.69 41.69 20.30
CA LEU A 204 58.65 42.59 19.64
C LEU A 204 59.37 43.54 20.62
N ARG A 205 58.60 44.24 21.49
CA ARG A 205 59.18 45.15 22.51
C ARG A 205 59.93 44.41 23.62
N SER A 206 59.64 43.13 23.80
CA SER A 206 60.33 42.21 24.71
C SER A 206 61.61 41.67 24.08
N LEU A 207 61.58 41.24 22.81
CA LEU A 207 62.72 40.74 22.05
C LEU A 207 63.84 41.79 21.95
N GLU A 208 63.48 43.06 21.75
CA GLU A 208 64.40 44.20 21.79
C GLU A 208 65.12 44.35 23.15
N ARG A 209 64.43 44.05 24.27
CA ARG A 209 65.00 44.06 25.63
C ARG A 209 65.68 42.74 26.00
N GLN A 210 65.25 41.62 25.43
CA GLN A 210 65.76 40.26 25.66
C GLN A 210 67.11 40.05 24.99
N ALA A 211 67.37 40.65 23.83
CA ALA A 211 68.69 40.61 23.18
C ALA A 211 69.81 41.20 24.07
N LYS A 212 69.48 42.16 24.94
CA LYS A 212 70.41 42.70 25.96
C LYS A 212 70.57 41.79 27.19
N ARG A 213 69.51 41.10 27.61
CA ARG A 213 69.55 40.16 28.76
C ARG A 213 70.22 38.82 28.40
N ALA A 214 70.18 38.40 27.12
CA ALA A 214 70.71 37.13 26.57
C ALA A 214 72.12 36.79 27.01
N SER A 215 72.95 37.80 27.14
CA SER A 215 74.35 37.65 27.50
C SER A 215 74.60 37.35 28.99
N GLU A 216 73.67 37.64 29.90
CA GLU A 216 73.84 37.43 31.35
C GLU A 216 73.25 36.09 31.84
N TYR A 217 72.29 35.54 31.11
CA TYR A 217 71.60 34.27 31.38
C TYR A 217 72.50 33.03 31.33
N THR A 218 73.37 32.99 30.31
CA THR A 218 74.13 31.79 29.92
C THR A 218 75.05 31.31 31.05
N ARG A 219 75.45 32.23 31.95
CA ARG A 219 76.30 31.94 33.11
C ARG A 219 75.55 31.35 34.30
N ALA A 220 74.28 31.71 34.52
CA ALA A 220 73.46 31.19 35.62
C ALA A 220 72.80 29.83 35.29
N GLN A 221 72.66 29.51 33.99
CA GLN A 221 72.11 28.24 33.50
C GLN A 221 73.02 27.03 33.80
N ALA A 222 74.34 27.23 33.84
CA ALA A 222 75.31 26.16 34.11
C ALA A 222 75.23 25.63 35.55
N ASP A 223 75.03 26.51 36.54
CA ASP A 223 74.94 26.12 37.96
C ASP A 223 73.62 25.42 38.31
N LEU A 224 72.54 25.75 37.60
CA LEU A 224 71.22 25.12 37.75
C LEU A 224 71.21 23.66 37.24
N LYS A 225 72.04 23.35 36.24
CA LYS A 225 72.12 22.02 35.59
C LYS A 225 72.50 20.92 36.59
N VAL A 226 73.44 21.17 37.49
CA VAL A 226 73.94 20.17 38.46
C VAL A 226 72.86 19.77 39.49
N VAL A 227 72.07 20.72 40.00
CA VAL A 227 71.04 20.46 41.02
C VAL A 227 69.80 19.80 40.41
N LEU A 228 69.51 20.04 39.13
CA LEU A 228 68.40 19.39 38.42
C LEU A 228 68.63 17.88 38.23
N LEU A 229 69.87 17.41 38.03
CA LEU A 229 70.17 15.99 37.84
C LEU A 229 69.72 15.13 39.04
N GLU A 230 70.00 15.59 40.27
CA GLU A 230 69.62 14.86 41.49
C GLU A 230 68.10 14.84 41.72
N TRP A 231 67.39 15.93 41.37
CA TRP A 231 65.92 16.03 41.55
C TRP A 231 65.16 15.16 40.53
N TYR A 232 65.57 15.19 39.25
CA TYR A 232 64.94 14.39 38.21
C TYR A 232 65.16 12.89 38.41
N GLY A 233 66.33 12.47 38.93
CA GLY A 233 66.62 11.07 39.24
C GLY A 233 65.60 10.44 40.20
N TYR A 234 65.25 11.10 41.30
CA TYR A 234 64.25 10.60 42.26
C TYR A 234 62.82 10.55 41.69
N HIS A 235 62.39 11.62 41.02
CA HIS A 235 61.03 11.71 40.48
C HIS A 235 60.78 10.74 39.32
N TRP A 236 61.81 10.45 38.52
CA TRP A 236 61.75 9.46 37.45
C TRP A 236 61.40 8.07 37.95
N HIS A 237 62.11 7.58 38.98
CA HIS A 237 61.88 6.26 39.57
C HIS A 237 60.51 6.17 40.26
N LYS A 238 60.11 7.20 41.00
CA LYS A 238 58.78 7.24 41.64
C LYS A 238 57.63 7.18 40.62
N SER A 239 57.74 7.93 39.53
CA SER A 239 56.71 7.93 38.48
C SER A 239 56.68 6.61 37.68
N GLN A 240 57.80 5.91 37.53
CA GLN A 240 57.81 4.55 36.99
C GLN A 240 57.03 3.58 37.90
N GLN A 241 57.26 3.63 39.21
CA GLN A 241 56.56 2.77 40.16
C GLN A 241 55.03 3.00 40.16
N GLU A 242 54.60 4.27 40.20
CA GLU A 242 53.17 4.63 40.13
C GLU A 242 52.50 4.17 38.82
N LEU A 243 53.25 4.14 37.71
CA LEU A 243 52.77 3.65 36.43
C LEU A 243 52.61 2.12 36.43
N THR A 244 53.54 1.41 37.04
CA THR A 244 53.47 -0.06 37.19
C THR A 244 52.24 -0.46 38.01
N ASP A 245 51.99 0.20 39.15
CA ASP A 245 50.81 -0.04 39.98
C ASP A 245 49.50 0.20 39.19
N ALA A 246 49.42 1.31 38.44
CA ALA A 246 48.26 1.62 37.61
C ALA A 246 48.00 0.57 36.51
N ARG A 247 49.06 0.01 35.90
CA ARG A 247 48.95 -1.07 34.91
C ARG A 247 48.36 -2.35 35.52
N GLU A 248 48.77 -2.72 36.74
CA GLU A 248 48.22 -3.88 37.43
C GLU A 248 46.73 -3.72 37.74
N VAL A 249 46.30 -2.52 38.16
CA VAL A 249 44.88 -2.24 38.42
C VAL A 249 44.07 -2.34 37.12
N VAL A 250 44.55 -1.80 35.99
CA VAL A 250 43.87 -1.93 34.68
C VAL A 250 43.72 -3.40 34.29
N LYS A 251 44.79 -4.18 34.39
CA LYS A 251 44.77 -5.62 34.08
C LYS A 251 43.76 -6.40 34.91
N SER A 252 43.61 -6.06 36.19
CA SER A 252 42.60 -6.67 37.08
C SER A 252 41.15 -6.31 36.69
N GLN A 253 40.89 -5.07 36.25
CA GLN A 253 39.56 -4.64 35.82
C GLN A 253 39.21 -5.14 34.43
N GLU A 254 40.20 -5.29 33.54
CA GLU A 254 40.03 -5.90 32.22
C GLU A 254 39.59 -7.36 32.32
N ALA A 255 40.17 -8.13 33.25
CA ALA A 255 39.72 -9.49 33.54
C ALA A 255 38.25 -9.53 34.02
N ARG A 256 37.88 -8.63 34.95
CA ARG A 256 36.48 -8.53 35.43
C ARG A 256 35.50 -8.12 34.32
N LEU A 257 35.93 -7.25 33.41
CA LEU A 257 35.14 -6.84 32.25
C LEU A 257 34.91 -8.02 31.31
N GLN A 258 35.95 -8.82 31.06
CA GLN A 258 35.84 -10.03 30.26
C GLN A 258 34.86 -11.04 30.88
N ASP A 259 34.94 -11.29 32.19
CA ASP A 259 34.01 -12.16 32.91
C ASP A 259 32.55 -11.67 32.81
N ALA A 260 32.33 -10.36 32.95
CA ALA A 260 31.00 -9.75 32.84
C ALA A 260 30.44 -9.82 31.40
N ARG A 261 31.29 -9.67 30.38
CA ARG A 261 30.91 -9.84 28.96
C ARG A 261 30.50 -11.28 28.68
N GLU A 262 31.26 -12.25 29.18
CA GLU A 262 30.95 -13.67 29.01
C GLU A 262 29.68 -14.08 29.78
N ALA A 263 29.40 -13.48 30.93
CA ALA A 263 28.15 -13.69 31.66
C ALA A 263 26.93 -13.11 30.92
N HIS A 264 27.04 -11.90 30.36
CA HIS A 264 25.99 -11.29 29.55
C HIS A 264 25.74 -12.06 28.26
N ALA A 265 26.80 -12.43 27.53
CA ALA A 265 26.68 -13.22 26.30
C ALA A 265 25.98 -14.58 26.52
N ARG A 266 26.26 -15.25 27.65
CA ARG A 266 25.57 -16.50 28.03
C ARG A 266 24.08 -16.28 28.32
N ALA A 267 23.75 -15.30 29.19
CA ALA A 267 22.37 -14.99 29.52
C ALA A 267 21.54 -14.55 28.30
N GLN A 268 22.16 -13.79 27.39
CA GLN A 268 21.54 -13.36 26.13
C GLN A 268 21.29 -14.53 25.19
N ALA A 269 22.23 -15.48 25.08
CA ALA A 269 22.08 -16.66 24.25
C ALA A 269 20.94 -17.57 24.77
N GLU A 270 20.90 -17.83 26.08
CA GLU A 270 19.84 -18.61 26.72
C GLU A 270 18.46 -17.97 26.55
N TYR A 271 18.36 -16.64 26.72
CA TYR A 271 17.11 -15.91 26.49
C TYR A 271 16.64 -16.00 25.02
N ASN A 272 17.55 -15.81 24.07
CA ASN A 272 17.22 -15.86 22.65
C ASN A 272 16.78 -17.25 22.19
N GLU A 273 17.49 -18.31 22.60
CA GLU A 273 17.14 -19.70 22.29
C GLU A 273 15.76 -20.06 22.86
N PHE A 274 15.49 -19.66 24.11
CA PHE A 274 14.21 -19.90 24.74
C PHE A 274 13.07 -19.14 24.06
N ARG A 275 13.32 -17.91 23.62
CA ARG A 275 12.36 -17.08 22.89
C ARG A 275 11.99 -17.67 21.52
N GLU A 276 12.95 -18.24 20.80
CA GLU A 276 12.68 -18.96 19.55
C GLU A 276 11.79 -20.19 19.78
N ARG A 277 12.07 -20.97 20.84
CA ARG A 277 11.25 -22.13 21.23
C ARG A 277 9.82 -21.72 21.59
N LEU A 278 9.65 -20.63 22.34
CA LEU A 278 8.34 -20.08 22.71
C LEU A 278 7.56 -19.59 21.47
N SER A 279 8.24 -18.94 20.52
CA SER A 279 7.66 -18.54 19.24
C SER A 279 7.15 -19.75 18.44
N GLY A 280 7.90 -20.85 18.43
CA GLY A 280 7.49 -22.10 17.79
C GLY A 280 6.24 -22.72 18.43
N LEU A 281 6.18 -22.74 19.76
CA LEU A 281 5.02 -23.24 20.51
C LEU A 281 3.76 -22.39 20.25
N ARG A 282 3.88 -21.05 20.27
CA ARG A 282 2.79 -20.12 19.93
C ARG A 282 2.28 -20.33 18.50
N ALA A 283 3.18 -20.55 17.55
CA ALA A 283 2.80 -20.80 16.14
C ALA A 283 2.01 -22.10 15.97
N GLN A 284 2.41 -23.18 16.65
CA GLN A 284 1.70 -24.47 16.64
C GLN A 284 0.32 -24.36 17.29
N LEU A 285 0.22 -23.71 18.45
CA LEU A 285 -1.05 -23.48 19.15
C LEU A 285 -2.03 -22.68 18.29
N ASN A 286 -1.56 -21.59 17.66
CA ASN A 286 -2.36 -20.78 16.76
C ASN A 286 -2.85 -21.55 15.53
N ALA A 287 -2.05 -22.48 15.00
CA ALA A 287 -2.45 -23.34 13.89
C ALA A 287 -3.60 -24.27 14.30
N TRP A 288 -3.50 -24.90 15.48
CA TRP A 288 -4.58 -25.76 16.00
C TRP A 288 -5.86 -24.97 16.32
N HIS A 289 -5.78 -23.77 16.90
CA HIS A 289 -6.96 -22.93 17.11
C HIS A 289 -7.63 -22.52 15.80
N ARG A 290 -6.84 -22.16 14.77
CA ARG A 290 -7.38 -21.83 13.45
C ARG A 290 -8.11 -23.03 12.84
N GLN A 291 -7.49 -24.21 12.89
CA GLN A 291 -8.10 -25.44 12.38
C GLN A 291 -9.36 -25.84 13.16
N SER A 292 -9.35 -25.70 14.48
CA SER A 292 -10.52 -25.97 15.33
C SER A 292 -11.66 -24.98 15.07
N SER A 293 -11.35 -23.70 14.86
CA SER A 293 -12.31 -22.66 14.50
C SER A 293 -12.95 -22.90 13.12
N GLU A 294 -12.16 -23.35 12.14
CA GLU A 294 -12.66 -23.69 10.81
C GLU A 294 -13.62 -24.88 10.87
N LEU A 295 -13.26 -25.94 11.61
CA LEU A 295 -14.14 -27.08 11.83
C LEU A 295 -15.41 -26.71 12.61
N HIS A 296 -15.34 -25.80 13.58
CA HIS A 296 -16.53 -25.27 14.26
C HIS A 296 -17.46 -24.55 13.29
N SER A 297 -16.92 -23.69 12.41
CA SER A 297 -17.71 -22.99 11.39
C SER A 297 -18.39 -23.96 10.43
N GLN A 298 -17.66 -24.97 9.95
CA GLN A 298 -18.21 -26.02 9.07
C GLN A 298 -19.30 -26.83 9.78
N ARG A 299 -19.12 -27.15 11.07
CA ARG A 299 -20.14 -27.85 11.87
C ARG A 299 -21.38 -26.98 12.05
N GLU A 300 -21.22 -25.69 12.29
CA GLU A 300 -22.36 -24.76 12.45
C GLU A 300 -23.16 -24.59 11.15
N GLU A 301 -22.48 -24.57 10.00
CA GLU A 301 -23.11 -24.55 8.68
C GLU A 301 -23.95 -25.82 8.45
N VAL A 302 -23.37 -27.00 8.66
CA VAL A 302 -24.07 -28.29 8.55
C VAL A 302 -25.25 -28.38 9.53
N SER A 303 -25.09 -27.86 10.76
CA SER A 303 -26.16 -27.85 11.77
C SER A 303 -27.33 -26.93 11.37
N ARG A 304 -27.05 -25.78 10.75
CA ARG A 304 -28.09 -24.88 10.19
C ARG A 304 -28.83 -25.54 9.03
N GLU A 305 -28.11 -26.22 8.13
CA GLU A 305 -28.72 -26.98 7.03
C GLU A 305 -29.63 -28.11 7.55
N LEU A 306 -29.17 -28.85 8.56
CA LEU A 306 -29.97 -29.88 9.24
C LEU A 306 -31.27 -29.28 9.81
N ALA A 307 -31.20 -28.13 10.49
CA ALA A 307 -32.39 -27.47 11.05
C ALA A 307 -33.41 -27.08 9.97
N VAL A 308 -32.95 -26.61 8.80
CA VAL A 308 -33.83 -26.28 7.66
C VAL A 308 -34.48 -27.54 7.10
N LEU A 309 -33.72 -28.63 6.94
CA LEU A 309 -34.27 -29.91 6.47
C LEU A 309 -35.27 -30.50 7.46
N GLU A 310 -35.04 -30.38 8.78
CA GLU A 310 -35.99 -30.82 9.79
C GLU A 310 -37.33 -30.07 9.72
N GLU A 311 -37.29 -28.76 9.53
CA GLU A 311 -38.52 -27.98 9.41
C GLU A 311 -39.27 -28.30 8.10
N ARG A 312 -38.52 -28.50 7.00
CA ARG A 312 -39.09 -28.96 5.73
C ARG A 312 -39.71 -30.36 5.85
N GLN A 313 -39.08 -31.26 6.61
CA GLN A 313 -39.61 -32.59 6.90
C GLN A 313 -40.92 -32.50 7.68
N ARG A 314 -40.99 -31.66 8.72
CA ARG A 314 -42.23 -31.45 9.50
C ARG A 314 -43.36 -30.92 8.63
N ALA A 315 -43.08 -29.93 7.78
CA ALA A 315 -44.07 -29.36 6.87
C ALA A 315 -44.61 -30.39 5.86
N LEU A 316 -43.72 -31.15 5.22
CA LEU A 316 -44.11 -32.21 4.27
C LEU A 316 -44.85 -33.36 4.96
N THR A 317 -44.45 -33.72 6.18
CA THR A 317 -45.13 -34.74 6.98
C THR A 317 -46.54 -34.29 7.33
N ALA A 318 -46.74 -33.05 7.80
CA ALA A 318 -48.06 -32.49 8.08
C ALA A 318 -48.96 -32.45 6.83
N SER A 319 -48.39 -32.05 5.68
CA SER A 319 -49.11 -32.05 4.40
C SER A 319 -49.52 -33.46 3.97
N HIS A 320 -48.63 -34.45 4.12
CA HIS A 320 -48.93 -35.85 3.85
C HIS A 320 -50.07 -36.38 4.72
N THR A 321 -50.06 -36.09 6.03
CA THR A 321 -51.15 -36.51 6.94
C THR A 321 -52.48 -35.88 6.57
N SER A 322 -52.49 -34.59 6.18
CA SER A 322 -53.69 -33.90 5.71
C SER A 322 -54.26 -34.55 4.45
N LEU A 323 -53.42 -34.83 3.45
CA LEU A 323 -53.86 -35.44 2.20
C LEU A 323 -54.37 -36.88 2.39
N LEU A 324 -53.78 -37.64 3.32
CA LEU A 324 -54.32 -38.96 3.70
C LEU A 324 -55.75 -38.84 4.25
N ALA A 325 -55.99 -37.89 5.15
CA ALA A 325 -57.33 -37.63 5.67
C ALA A 325 -58.31 -37.14 4.59
N ASP A 326 -57.85 -36.32 3.64
CA ASP A 326 -58.66 -35.89 2.49
C ASP A 326 -59.02 -37.07 1.58
N ARG A 327 -58.07 -37.99 1.36
CA ARG A 327 -58.30 -39.19 0.55
C ARG A 327 -59.29 -40.13 1.22
N GLU A 328 -59.18 -40.32 2.53
CA GLU A 328 -60.12 -41.14 3.30
C GLU A 328 -61.55 -40.57 3.24
N ARG A 329 -61.70 -39.25 3.42
CA ARG A 329 -62.99 -38.58 3.23
C ARG A 329 -63.55 -38.74 1.81
N ALA A 330 -62.71 -38.64 0.78
CA ALA A 330 -63.14 -38.84 -0.61
C ALA A 330 -63.60 -40.28 -0.88
N VAL A 331 -62.97 -41.28 -0.25
CA VAL A 331 -63.36 -42.69 -0.34
C VAL A 331 -64.73 -42.94 0.32
N ASP A 332 -64.98 -42.33 1.48
CA ASP A 332 -66.27 -42.46 2.17
C ASP A 332 -67.42 -41.82 1.35
N GLU A 333 -67.17 -40.65 0.76
CA GLU A 333 -68.14 -39.97 -0.12
C GLU A 333 -68.39 -40.75 -1.43
N GLU A 334 -67.34 -41.31 -2.03
CA GLU A 334 -67.46 -42.20 -3.21
C GLU A 334 -68.33 -43.43 -2.90
N LYS A 335 -68.13 -44.04 -1.73
CA LYS A 335 -68.90 -45.20 -1.29
C LYS A 335 -70.38 -44.84 -1.10
N LEU A 336 -70.66 -43.72 -0.44
CA LEU A 336 -72.02 -43.22 -0.26
C LEU A 336 -72.69 -42.88 -1.60
N ALA A 337 -71.96 -42.30 -2.55
CA ALA A 337 -72.44 -42.03 -3.90
C ALA A 337 -72.79 -43.32 -4.65
N ARG A 338 -71.97 -44.37 -4.56
CA ARG A 338 -72.26 -45.69 -5.14
C ARG A 338 -73.49 -46.36 -4.52
N GLU A 339 -73.65 -46.29 -3.20
CA GLU A 339 -74.82 -46.85 -2.52
C GLU A 339 -76.11 -46.16 -3.00
N ARG A 340 -76.11 -44.83 -3.10
CA ARG A 340 -77.25 -44.06 -3.64
C ARG A 340 -77.53 -44.37 -5.11
N LEU A 341 -76.49 -44.56 -5.93
CA LEU A 341 -76.65 -44.95 -7.33
C LEU A 341 -77.32 -46.33 -7.45
N ALA A 342 -76.92 -47.29 -6.60
CA ALA A 342 -77.50 -48.63 -6.57
C ALA A 342 -78.98 -48.63 -6.12
N GLU A 343 -79.37 -47.76 -5.19
CA GLU A 343 -80.77 -47.57 -4.78
C GLU A 343 -81.63 -47.06 -5.96
N VAL A 344 -81.14 -46.03 -6.65
CA VAL A 344 -81.82 -45.46 -7.83
C VAL A 344 -81.88 -46.48 -8.98
N ASP A 345 -80.86 -47.32 -9.14
CA ASP A 345 -80.87 -48.41 -10.11
C ASP A 345 -81.93 -49.48 -9.82
N GLN A 346 -82.11 -49.86 -8.56
CA GLN A 346 -83.17 -50.77 -8.15
C GLN A 346 -84.57 -50.16 -8.35
N GLU A 347 -84.74 -48.88 -8.00
CA GLU A 347 -85.98 -48.14 -8.23
C GLU A 347 -86.33 -48.06 -9.73
N SER A 348 -85.33 -47.74 -10.58
CA SER A 348 -85.47 -47.74 -12.03
C SER A 348 -85.89 -49.12 -12.56
N ALA A 349 -85.23 -50.20 -12.13
CA ALA A 349 -85.55 -51.56 -12.57
C ALA A 349 -86.98 -51.97 -12.17
N ARG A 350 -87.43 -51.60 -10.96
CA ARG A 350 -88.79 -51.86 -10.50
C ARG A 350 -89.83 -51.11 -11.31
N LEU A 351 -89.65 -49.80 -11.53
CA LEU A 351 -90.58 -49.00 -12.32
C LEU A 351 -90.61 -49.43 -13.79
N GLN A 352 -89.51 -49.95 -14.33
CA GLN A 352 -89.48 -50.55 -15.68
C GLN A 352 -90.36 -51.81 -15.76
N LEU A 353 -90.34 -52.64 -14.72
CA LEU A 353 -91.20 -53.82 -14.64
C LEU A 353 -92.68 -53.41 -14.50
N GLU A 354 -92.99 -52.47 -13.61
CA GLU A 354 -94.35 -51.94 -13.42
C GLU A 354 -94.89 -51.26 -14.69
N ARG A 355 -94.03 -50.55 -15.44
CA ARG A 355 -94.37 -50.00 -16.76
C ARG A 355 -94.70 -51.10 -17.74
N ALA A 356 -93.88 -52.15 -17.82
CA ALA A 356 -94.11 -53.26 -18.76
C ALA A 356 -95.44 -53.98 -18.48
N GLU A 357 -95.79 -54.18 -17.20
CA GLU A 357 -97.08 -54.76 -16.80
C GLU A 357 -98.27 -53.83 -17.11
N ALA A 358 -98.18 -52.55 -16.74
CA ALA A 358 -99.22 -51.57 -17.03
C ALA A 358 -99.41 -51.34 -18.54
N GLN A 359 -98.33 -51.39 -19.31
CA GLN A 359 -98.33 -51.28 -20.76
C GLN A 359 -99.03 -52.49 -21.40
N LYS A 360 -98.76 -53.70 -20.92
CA LYS A 360 -99.46 -54.90 -21.37
C LYS A 360 -100.96 -54.85 -21.08
N GLN A 361 -101.35 -54.42 -19.88
CA GLN A 361 -102.77 -54.26 -19.50
C GLN A 361 -103.46 -53.13 -20.29
N TYR A 362 -102.72 -52.05 -20.57
CA TYR A 362 -103.18 -50.99 -21.45
C TYR A 362 -103.39 -51.51 -22.87
N GLU A 363 -102.45 -52.26 -23.45
CA GLU A 363 -102.57 -52.83 -24.80
C GLU A 363 -103.75 -53.81 -24.92
N GLU A 364 -104.00 -54.63 -23.90
CA GLU A 364 -105.15 -55.55 -23.87
C GLU A 364 -106.49 -54.79 -23.77
N ALA A 365 -106.60 -53.81 -22.85
CA ALA A 365 -107.81 -52.99 -22.69
C ALA A 365 -108.03 -52.03 -23.88
N GLN A 366 -106.94 -51.51 -24.44
CA GLN A 366 -106.91 -50.66 -25.63
C GLN A 366 -107.28 -51.45 -26.87
N GLN A 367 -106.85 -52.71 -27.04
CA GLN A 367 -107.32 -53.54 -28.16
C GLN A 367 -108.83 -53.78 -28.08
N VAL A 368 -109.36 -54.13 -26.90
CA VAL A 368 -110.80 -54.39 -26.72
C VAL A 368 -111.63 -53.11 -26.93
N TRP A 369 -111.17 -51.98 -26.39
CA TRP A 369 -111.80 -50.68 -26.60
C TRP A 369 -111.64 -50.19 -28.03
N GLN A 370 -110.44 -50.22 -28.63
CA GLN A 370 -110.21 -49.82 -30.02
C GLN A 370 -111.02 -50.66 -30.99
N THR A 371 -111.24 -51.95 -30.74
CA THR A 371 -112.05 -52.77 -31.65
C THR A 371 -113.51 -52.30 -31.68
N LYS A 372 -114.05 -51.81 -30.55
CA LYS A 372 -115.44 -51.32 -30.47
C LYS A 372 -115.56 -49.81 -30.74
N GLN A 373 -114.62 -49.02 -30.24
CA GLN A 373 -114.54 -47.58 -30.43
C GLN A 373 -114.10 -47.22 -31.84
N ALA A 374 -113.23 -47.99 -32.50
CA ALA A 374 -112.98 -47.83 -33.94
C ALA A 374 -114.25 -48.10 -34.74
N GLU A 375 -115.18 -48.92 -34.25
CA GLU A 375 -116.47 -49.15 -34.90
C GLU A 375 -117.42 -47.94 -34.78
N ARG A 376 -117.53 -47.28 -33.62
CA ARG A 376 -118.49 -46.17 -33.38
C ARG A 376 -117.88 -44.76 -33.46
N ALA A 377 -116.68 -44.56 -32.92
CA ALA A 377 -116.01 -43.26 -32.93
C ALA A 377 -115.34 -42.93 -34.28
N GLN A 378 -115.06 -43.92 -35.15
CA GLN A 378 -114.82 -43.61 -36.57
C GLN A 378 -115.99 -42.78 -37.10
N LEU A 379 -117.20 -43.18 -36.74
CA LEU A 379 -118.42 -42.57 -37.21
C LEU A 379 -118.67 -41.22 -36.52
N GLU A 380 -118.73 -41.15 -35.18
CA GLU A 380 -119.30 -39.96 -34.49
C GLU A 380 -118.29 -38.81 -34.40
N ALA A 381 -117.01 -39.13 -34.16
CA ALA A 381 -115.95 -38.14 -34.18
C ALA A 381 -115.64 -37.69 -35.62
N GLY A 382 -115.78 -38.61 -36.57
CA GLY A 382 -115.66 -38.32 -37.98
C GLY A 382 -116.55 -37.18 -38.50
N LEU A 383 -117.78 -37.10 -38.00
CA LEU A 383 -118.73 -36.09 -38.45
C LEU A 383 -118.58 -34.73 -37.75
N GLN A 384 -118.24 -34.74 -36.46
CA GLN A 384 -118.19 -33.54 -35.61
C GLN A 384 -116.78 -32.91 -35.57
N ALA A 385 -115.73 -33.74 -35.49
CA ALA A 385 -114.33 -33.28 -35.49
C ALA A 385 -113.93 -32.71 -36.85
N ALA A 386 -114.40 -33.29 -37.94
CA ALA A 386 -114.18 -32.78 -39.29
C ALA A 386 -114.78 -31.36 -39.50
N ARG A 387 -115.76 -30.94 -38.69
CA ARG A 387 -116.32 -29.57 -38.70
C ARG A 387 -115.62 -28.58 -37.75
N GLU A 388 -115.14 -29.00 -36.59
CA GLU A 388 -114.43 -28.13 -35.61
C GLU A 388 -112.90 -28.06 -35.85
N GLN A 389 -112.31 -29.07 -36.47
CA GLN A 389 -110.88 -29.09 -36.79
C GLN A 389 -110.51 -28.08 -37.87
N ILE A 390 -111.41 -27.78 -38.81
CA ILE A 390 -111.17 -26.77 -39.85
C ILE A 390 -110.93 -25.37 -39.24
N GLU A 391 -111.59 -24.99 -38.15
CA GLU A 391 -111.35 -23.69 -37.50
C GLU A 391 -110.12 -23.68 -36.56
N LYS A 392 -109.92 -24.73 -35.75
CA LYS A 392 -108.78 -24.81 -34.81
C LYS A 392 -107.41 -24.91 -35.50
N TRP A 393 -107.31 -25.65 -36.60
CA TRP A 393 -106.03 -25.77 -37.32
C TRP A 393 -105.63 -24.47 -38.03
N ASN A 394 -106.61 -23.67 -38.48
CA ASN A 394 -106.33 -22.36 -39.08
C ASN A 394 -105.79 -21.34 -38.07
N SER A 395 -106.26 -21.34 -36.82
CA SER A 395 -105.72 -20.44 -35.78
C SER A 395 -104.34 -20.89 -35.26
N GLN A 396 -104.13 -22.20 -35.03
CA GLN A 396 -102.84 -22.74 -34.56
C GLN A 396 -101.72 -22.61 -35.59
N ARG A 397 -102.05 -22.64 -36.88
CA ARG A 397 -101.12 -22.40 -38.00
C ARG A 397 -100.55 -20.97 -37.96
N ALA A 398 -101.38 -19.96 -37.68
CA ALA A 398 -100.95 -18.57 -37.64
C ALA A 398 -99.99 -18.28 -36.46
N GLU A 399 -100.27 -18.84 -35.28
CA GLU A 399 -99.44 -18.68 -34.07
C GLU A 399 -98.10 -19.41 -34.18
N SER A 400 -98.10 -20.64 -34.70
CA SER A 400 -96.89 -21.44 -34.90
C SER A 400 -95.95 -20.84 -35.95
N GLN A 401 -96.51 -20.21 -37.00
CA GLN A 401 -95.75 -19.52 -38.04
C GLN A 401 -95.02 -18.28 -37.50
N ALA A 402 -95.69 -17.44 -36.69
CA ALA A 402 -95.08 -16.26 -36.10
C ALA A 402 -93.91 -16.61 -35.14
N ARG A 403 -94.03 -17.71 -34.39
CA ARG A 403 -92.96 -18.19 -33.49
C ARG A 403 -91.76 -18.78 -34.25
N LEU A 404 -91.99 -19.38 -35.41
CA LEU A 404 -90.94 -19.85 -36.31
C LEU A 404 -90.11 -18.69 -36.87
N ASP A 405 -90.76 -17.59 -37.25
CA ASP A 405 -90.08 -16.42 -37.79
C ASP A 405 -89.17 -15.76 -36.73
N GLU A 406 -89.64 -15.64 -35.47
CA GLU A 406 -88.85 -15.13 -34.33
C GLU A 406 -87.60 -15.99 -34.05
N LEU A 407 -87.75 -17.32 -33.99
CA LEU A 407 -86.65 -18.24 -33.74
C LEU A 407 -85.64 -18.27 -34.90
N THR A 408 -86.12 -18.07 -36.13
CA THR A 408 -85.25 -18.00 -37.31
C THR A 408 -84.38 -16.76 -37.27
N ALA A 409 -84.95 -15.58 -36.97
CA ALA A 409 -84.19 -14.34 -36.80
C ALA A 409 -83.18 -14.41 -35.63
N ARG A 410 -83.55 -15.07 -34.53
CA ARG A 410 -82.64 -15.29 -33.37
C ARG A 410 -81.45 -16.18 -33.73
N LEU A 411 -81.68 -17.24 -34.50
CA LEU A 411 -80.62 -18.14 -34.98
C LEU A 411 -79.67 -17.45 -35.96
N GLU A 412 -80.17 -16.63 -36.87
CA GLU A 412 -79.34 -15.85 -37.80
C GLU A 412 -78.39 -14.91 -37.03
N SER A 413 -78.90 -14.24 -36.00
CA SER A 413 -78.09 -13.37 -35.11
C SER A 413 -77.00 -14.13 -34.33
N LEU A 414 -77.35 -15.29 -33.74
CA LEU A 414 -76.39 -16.12 -33.01
C LEU A 414 -75.32 -16.73 -33.93
N ASN A 415 -75.71 -17.17 -35.13
CA ASN A 415 -74.77 -17.69 -36.13
C ASN A 415 -73.81 -16.59 -36.64
N ALA A 416 -74.27 -15.35 -36.80
CA ALA A 416 -73.41 -14.23 -37.14
C ALA A 416 -72.38 -13.94 -36.02
N ARG A 417 -72.79 -14.00 -34.74
CA ARG A 417 -71.89 -13.85 -33.58
C ARG A 417 -70.88 -14.99 -33.47
N LEU A 418 -71.29 -16.23 -33.75
CA LEU A 418 -70.38 -17.39 -33.82
C LEU A 418 -69.33 -17.24 -34.93
N GLY A 419 -69.73 -16.71 -36.09
CA GLY A 419 -68.81 -16.38 -37.18
C GLY A 419 -67.73 -15.37 -36.75
N ALA A 420 -68.13 -14.30 -36.04
CA ALA A 420 -67.20 -13.31 -35.50
C ALA A 420 -66.27 -13.89 -34.42
N ALA A 421 -66.79 -14.72 -33.53
CA ALA A 421 -66.00 -15.39 -32.49
C ALA A 421 -64.96 -16.37 -33.09
N ASN A 422 -65.31 -17.10 -34.15
CA ASN A 422 -64.36 -17.96 -34.88
C ASN A 422 -63.20 -17.17 -35.49
N GLN A 423 -63.48 -16.04 -36.14
CA GLN A 423 -62.43 -15.17 -36.68
C GLN A 423 -61.53 -14.59 -35.57
N ALA A 424 -62.11 -14.24 -34.42
CA ALA A 424 -61.34 -13.79 -33.26
C ALA A 424 -60.42 -14.89 -32.71
N ILE A 425 -60.89 -16.15 -32.64
CA ILE A 425 -60.07 -17.30 -32.26
C ILE A 425 -58.91 -17.49 -33.24
N GLU A 426 -59.16 -17.49 -34.55
CA GLU A 426 -58.10 -17.65 -35.56
C GLU A 426 -57.00 -16.57 -35.41
N SER A 427 -57.40 -15.31 -35.17
CA SER A 427 -56.45 -14.22 -34.94
C SER A 427 -55.64 -14.39 -33.64
N ALA A 428 -56.28 -14.86 -32.56
CA ALA A 428 -55.63 -15.11 -31.29
C ALA A 428 -54.71 -16.33 -31.34
N GLU A 429 -55.05 -17.37 -32.11
CA GLU A 429 -54.20 -18.54 -32.36
C GLU A 429 -52.95 -18.20 -33.18
N ALA A 430 -53.07 -17.30 -34.16
CA ALA A 430 -51.93 -16.80 -34.91
C ALA A 430 -50.97 -16.00 -34.01
N SER A 431 -51.52 -15.09 -33.19
CA SER A 431 -50.75 -14.29 -32.24
C SER A 431 -50.03 -15.14 -31.17
N ALA A 432 -50.71 -16.16 -30.62
CA ALA A 432 -50.11 -17.08 -29.65
C ALA A 432 -49.01 -17.95 -30.27
N ARG A 433 -49.12 -18.33 -31.55
CA ARG A 433 -48.07 -19.05 -32.29
C ARG A 433 -46.84 -18.17 -32.50
N GLU A 434 -47.03 -16.94 -32.99
CA GLU A 434 -45.95 -16.00 -33.25
C GLU A 434 -45.18 -15.64 -31.96
N ALA A 435 -45.89 -15.39 -30.87
CA ALA A 435 -45.26 -15.14 -29.57
C ALA A 435 -44.48 -16.36 -29.05
N GLY A 436 -44.98 -17.58 -29.27
CA GLY A 436 -44.25 -18.81 -28.93
C GLY A 436 -42.96 -19.01 -29.72
N GLU A 437 -42.95 -18.64 -31.01
CA GLU A 437 -41.74 -18.68 -31.84
C GLU A 437 -40.68 -17.67 -31.37
N ARG A 438 -41.10 -16.46 -30.96
CA ARG A 438 -40.19 -15.46 -30.38
C ARG A 438 -39.54 -15.95 -29.09
N VAL A 439 -40.29 -16.64 -28.21
CA VAL A 439 -39.74 -17.27 -27.00
C VAL A 439 -38.66 -18.29 -27.35
N ALA A 440 -38.93 -19.15 -28.35
CA ALA A 440 -37.96 -20.16 -28.78
C ALA A 440 -36.66 -19.52 -29.33
N GLN A 441 -36.77 -18.43 -30.09
CA GLN A 441 -35.62 -17.68 -30.60
C GLN A 441 -34.82 -17.00 -29.48
N ALA A 442 -35.50 -16.31 -28.56
CA ALA A 442 -34.87 -15.63 -27.43
C ALA A 442 -34.15 -16.62 -26.51
N ARG A 443 -34.78 -17.77 -26.22
CA ARG A 443 -34.17 -18.85 -25.42
C ARG A 443 -32.91 -19.40 -26.08
N LYS A 444 -32.94 -19.69 -27.38
CA LYS A 444 -31.76 -20.17 -28.12
C LYS A 444 -30.62 -19.14 -28.07
N ARG A 445 -30.95 -17.85 -28.22
CA ARG A 445 -29.97 -16.77 -28.13
C ARG A 445 -29.33 -16.66 -26.75
N ARG A 446 -30.12 -16.82 -25.69
CA ARG A 446 -29.61 -16.88 -24.30
C ARG A 446 -28.66 -18.05 -24.11
N GLU A 447 -29.03 -19.25 -24.56
CA GLU A 447 -28.18 -20.45 -24.44
C GLU A 447 -26.83 -20.30 -25.17
N GLU A 448 -26.81 -19.68 -26.36
CA GLU A 448 -25.57 -19.35 -27.08
C GLU A 448 -24.67 -18.38 -26.29
N LEU A 449 -25.25 -17.32 -25.72
CA LEU A 449 -24.51 -16.31 -24.97
C LEU A 449 -24.05 -16.83 -23.60
N GLU A 450 -24.81 -17.73 -22.97
CA GLU A 450 -24.41 -18.42 -21.74
C GLU A 450 -23.17 -19.28 -21.97
N ALA A 451 -23.09 -19.99 -23.11
CA ALA A 451 -21.90 -20.74 -23.49
C ALA A 451 -20.69 -19.84 -23.76
N GLN A 452 -20.89 -18.67 -24.39
CA GLN A 452 -19.83 -17.69 -24.61
C GLN A 452 -19.30 -17.12 -23.29
N PHE A 453 -20.20 -16.83 -22.34
CA PHE A 453 -19.83 -16.36 -21.01
C PHE A 453 -19.00 -17.40 -20.25
N LYS A 454 -19.43 -18.67 -20.21
CA LYS A 454 -18.67 -19.75 -19.55
C LYS A 454 -17.27 -19.92 -20.13
N ASN A 455 -17.13 -19.90 -21.46
CA ASN A 455 -15.82 -19.97 -22.12
C ASN A 455 -14.90 -18.78 -21.76
N ALA A 456 -15.45 -17.56 -21.70
CA ALA A 456 -14.70 -16.37 -21.33
C ALA A 456 -14.23 -16.44 -19.87
N GLU A 457 -15.10 -16.90 -18.96
CA GLU A 457 -14.81 -17.10 -17.55
C GLU A 457 -13.73 -18.17 -17.31
N GLU A 458 -13.83 -19.32 -17.99
CA GLU A 458 -12.82 -20.38 -17.94
C GLU A 458 -11.45 -19.89 -18.43
N ASN A 459 -11.42 -19.12 -19.51
CA ASN A 459 -10.18 -18.53 -20.03
C ASN A 459 -9.57 -17.53 -19.03
N GLY A 460 -10.39 -16.66 -18.42
CA GLY A 460 -9.94 -15.75 -17.37
C GLY A 460 -9.35 -16.48 -16.16
N ASN A 461 -10.01 -17.54 -15.71
CA ASN A 461 -9.53 -18.38 -14.60
C ASN A 461 -8.22 -19.10 -14.93
N ARG A 462 -8.06 -19.58 -16.16
CA ARG A 462 -6.81 -20.22 -16.63
C ARG A 462 -5.63 -19.24 -16.58
N ILE A 463 -5.82 -18.02 -17.10
CA ILE A 463 -4.77 -16.99 -17.12
C ILE A 463 -4.42 -16.54 -15.70
N LYS A 464 -5.42 -16.43 -14.81
CA LYS A 464 -5.20 -16.11 -13.39
C LYS A 464 -4.30 -17.14 -12.69
N ARG A 465 -4.55 -18.44 -12.89
CA ARG A 465 -3.71 -19.51 -12.32
C ARG A 465 -2.28 -19.47 -12.83
N GLU A 466 -2.09 -19.19 -14.12
CA GLU A 466 -0.77 -19.05 -14.72
C GLU A 466 -0.02 -17.84 -14.14
N MET A 467 -0.71 -16.71 -13.92
CA MET A 467 -0.15 -15.54 -13.26
C MET A 467 0.28 -15.84 -11.81
N GLU A 468 -0.55 -16.53 -11.03
CA GLU A 468 -0.22 -16.95 -9.66
C GLU A 468 1.01 -17.87 -9.63
N ARG A 469 1.12 -18.80 -10.58
CA ARG A 469 2.29 -19.69 -10.74
C ARG A 469 3.57 -18.88 -11.01
N LEU A 470 3.53 -17.97 -11.98
CA LEU A 470 4.67 -17.12 -12.35
C LEU A 470 5.09 -16.18 -11.20
N GLU A 471 4.12 -15.64 -10.45
CA GLU A 471 4.41 -14.83 -9.26
C GLU A 471 5.10 -15.64 -8.15
N GLY A 472 4.69 -16.89 -7.96
CA GLY A 472 5.35 -17.82 -7.04
C GLY A 472 6.81 -18.09 -7.42
N GLU A 473 7.07 -18.38 -8.70
CA GLU A 473 8.42 -18.60 -9.22
C GLU A 473 9.30 -17.34 -9.08
N ARG A 474 8.74 -16.15 -9.34
CA ARG A 474 9.46 -14.88 -9.15
C ARG A 474 9.82 -14.64 -7.70
N ARG A 475 8.91 -14.96 -6.75
CA ARG A 475 9.17 -14.82 -5.31
C ARG A 475 10.32 -15.73 -4.87
N ALA A 476 10.31 -17.00 -5.27
CA ALA A 476 11.39 -17.94 -4.97
C ALA A 476 12.75 -17.46 -5.51
N LYS A 477 12.80 -17.00 -6.77
CA LYS A 477 14.03 -16.45 -7.36
C LYS A 477 14.51 -15.16 -6.69
N ASN A 478 13.59 -14.30 -6.23
CA ASN A 478 13.95 -13.08 -5.49
C ASN A 478 14.54 -13.40 -4.11
N GLU A 479 14.00 -14.41 -3.43
CA GLU A 479 14.50 -14.86 -2.13
C GLU A 479 15.90 -15.48 -2.28
N GLU A 480 16.09 -16.33 -3.29
CA GLU A 480 17.41 -16.86 -3.62
C GLU A 480 18.41 -15.73 -3.95
N ARG A 481 17.98 -14.71 -4.73
CA ARG A 481 18.81 -13.53 -5.01
C ARG A 481 19.19 -12.79 -3.74
N ALA A 482 18.25 -12.56 -2.83
CA ALA A 482 18.51 -11.84 -1.58
C ALA A 482 19.55 -12.57 -0.72
N ASN A 483 19.45 -13.90 -0.63
CA ASN A 483 20.42 -14.74 0.09
C ASN A 483 21.82 -14.64 -0.54
N ARG A 484 21.93 -14.76 -1.87
CA ARG A 484 23.22 -14.62 -2.59
C ARG A 484 23.81 -13.22 -2.47
N LEU A 485 22.98 -12.18 -2.48
CA LEU A 485 23.43 -10.79 -2.31
C LEU A 485 23.98 -10.54 -0.89
N ALA A 486 23.35 -11.13 0.13
CA ALA A 486 23.83 -11.08 1.51
C ALA A 486 25.18 -11.80 1.67
N GLU A 487 25.33 -13.00 1.09
CA GLU A 487 26.60 -13.72 1.05
C GLU A 487 27.70 -12.92 0.33
N HIS A 488 27.38 -12.36 -0.84
CA HIS A 488 28.30 -11.50 -1.59
C HIS A 488 28.76 -10.29 -0.77
N THR A 489 27.83 -9.59 -0.10
CA THR A 489 28.16 -8.42 0.74
C THR A 489 29.07 -8.82 1.89
N ARG A 490 28.78 -9.95 2.56
CA ARG A 490 29.61 -10.47 3.65
C ARG A 490 31.04 -10.78 3.20
N LEU A 491 31.22 -11.49 2.09
CA LEU A 491 32.56 -11.82 1.57
C LEU A 491 33.30 -10.57 1.09
N LYS A 492 32.59 -9.59 0.51
CA LYS A 492 33.17 -8.31 0.10
C LYS A 492 33.70 -7.52 1.28
N THR A 493 32.95 -7.42 2.38
CA THR A 493 33.42 -6.77 3.61
C THR A 493 34.62 -7.50 4.21
N GLN A 494 34.66 -8.85 4.17
CA GLN A 494 35.83 -9.61 4.61
C GLN A 494 37.09 -9.32 3.77
N LEU A 495 36.93 -9.19 2.45
CA LEU A 495 38.00 -8.80 1.54
C LEU A 495 38.48 -7.37 1.83
N GLU A 496 37.57 -6.41 2.01
CA GLU A 496 37.91 -5.01 2.33
C GLU A 496 38.69 -4.90 3.65
N VAL A 497 38.30 -5.65 4.69
CA VAL A 497 39.03 -5.71 5.97
C VAL A 497 40.44 -6.30 5.77
N LEU A 498 40.57 -7.34 4.95
CA LEU A 498 41.86 -7.95 4.64
C LEU A 498 42.77 -6.98 3.87
N GLU A 499 42.22 -6.26 2.90
CA GLU A 499 42.93 -5.23 2.14
C GLU A 499 43.35 -4.04 3.01
N GLN A 500 42.51 -3.61 3.96
CA GLN A 500 42.84 -2.57 4.92
C GLN A 500 43.95 -3.01 5.89
N ALA A 501 43.95 -4.29 6.29
CA ALA A 501 45.04 -4.87 7.10
C ALA A 501 46.37 -4.97 6.32
N GLU A 502 46.32 -5.20 5.00
CA GLU A 502 47.48 -5.19 4.10
C GLU A 502 48.02 -3.75 3.89
N GLN A 503 47.14 -2.78 3.70
CA GLN A 503 47.50 -1.37 3.54
C GLN A 503 48.14 -0.78 4.81
N SER A 504 47.65 -1.14 5.99
CA SER A 504 48.19 -0.71 7.28
C SER A 504 49.48 -1.44 7.71
N LEU A 505 49.98 -2.39 6.89
CA LEU A 505 51.15 -3.22 7.18
C LEU A 505 51.06 -3.93 8.55
N ALA A 506 49.84 -4.22 8.99
CA ALA A 506 49.58 -4.83 10.30
C ALA A 506 50.12 -6.26 10.32
N GLY A 507 50.92 -6.62 11.33
CA GLY A 507 51.44 -7.99 11.51
C GLY A 507 52.83 -8.26 10.93
N TYR A 508 53.49 -7.27 10.33
CA TYR A 508 54.92 -7.32 10.02
C TYR A 508 55.75 -6.84 11.22
N ALA A 509 56.97 -7.37 11.39
CA ALA A 509 57.94 -6.85 12.37
C ALA A 509 58.26 -5.35 12.16
N GLU A 510 58.58 -4.64 13.23
CA GLU A 510 58.74 -3.17 13.25
C GLU A 510 59.78 -2.67 12.23
N GLY A 511 60.93 -3.34 12.13
CA GLY A 511 61.96 -3.03 11.13
C GLY A 511 61.54 -3.35 9.70
N ALA A 512 60.77 -4.42 9.50
CA ALA A 512 60.24 -4.77 8.18
C ALA A 512 59.17 -3.75 7.73
N ARG A 513 58.32 -3.28 8.64
CA ARG A 513 57.33 -2.22 8.39
C ARG A 513 58.00 -0.90 7.98
N PHE A 514 59.02 -0.48 8.71
CA PHE A 514 59.77 0.76 8.44
C PHE A 514 60.37 0.77 7.02
N LEU A 515 61.01 -0.33 6.62
CA LEU A 515 61.61 -0.45 5.29
C LEU A 515 60.57 -0.60 4.17
N LEU A 516 59.42 -1.25 4.42
CA LEU A 516 58.30 -1.28 3.47
C LEU A 516 57.64 0.09 3.28
N ASP A 517 57.55 0.91 4.34
CA ASP A 517 57.11 2.30 4.25
C ASP A 517 58.12 3.19 3.54
N ALA A 518 59.43 2.98 3.77
CA ALA A 518 60.50 3.65 3.03
C ALA A 518 60.48 3.30 1.53
N ALA A 519 60.17 2.04 1.19
CA ALA A 519 59.96 1.59 -0.19
C ALA A 519 58.72 2.25 -0.82
N ARG A 520 57.59 2.36 -0.09
CA ARG A 520 56.39 3.10 -0.54
C ARG A 520 56.66 4.59 -0.78
N GLN A 521 57.56 5.19 0.00
CA GLN A 521 58.02 6.58 -0.15
C GLN A 521 59.10 6.76 -1.24
N MET A 522 59.39 5.72 -2.03
CA MET A 522 60.38 5.72 -3.11
C MET A 522 61.83 6.01 -2.67
N LYS A 523 62.15 5.78 -1.37
CA LYS A 523 63.51 5.90 -0.82
C LYS A 523 64.37 4.66 -1.10
N LEU A 524 63.72 3.51 -1.30
CA LEU A 524 64.31 2.23 -1.75
C LEU A 524 63.59 1.81 -3.03
N LYS A 525 64.28 1.80 -4.18
CA LYS A 525 63.65 1.59 -5.50
C LYS A 525 63.68 0.12 -5.96
N GLY A 526 64.58 -0.67 -5.40
CA GLY A 526 64.83 -2.09 -5.62
C GLY A 526 64.23 -2.99 -4.55
N ALA A 527 63.41 -2.45 -3.63
CA ALA A 527 62.63 -3.25 -2.69
C ALA A 527 61.39 -3.84 -3.37
N ARG A 528 61.28 -5.17 -3.44
CA ARG A 528 60.17 -5.91 -4.07
C ARG A 528 59.08 -6.36 -3.09
N GLY A 529 59.17 -5.93 -1.83
CA GLY A 529 58.23 -6.28 -0.77
C GLY A 529 58.74 -7.38 0.16
N ALA A 530 57.87 -7.84 1.07
CA ALA A 530 58.20 -8.90 2.03
C ALA A 530 58.02 -10.30 1.43
N LEU A 531 58.84 -11.25 1.86
CA LEU A 531 58.79 -12.64 1.42
C LEU A 531 57.42 -13.28 1.71
N SER A 532 56.82 -13.05 2.88
CA SER A 532 55.50 -13.58 3.25
C SER A 532 54.35 -13.13 2.34
N ALA A 533 54.45 -11.98 1.68
CA ALA A 533 53.46 -11.49 0.72
C ALA A 533 53.58 -12.15 -0.66
N ALA A 534 54.75 -12.69 -0.99
CA ALA A 534 55.07 -13.27 -2.30
C ALA A 534 54.89 -14.79 -2.38
N LEU A 535 54.58 -15.46 -1.25
CA LEU A 535 54.39 -16.91 -1.16
C LEU A 535 52.90 -17.27 -1.14
N ASP A 536 52.51 -18.19 -2.02
CA ASP A 536 51.20 -18.85 -1.99
C ASP A 536 51.36 -20.28 -1.45
N VAL A 537 50.79 -20.51 -0.28
CA VAL A 537 51.00 -21.71 0.53
C VAL A 537 49.66 -22.40 0.81
N PRO A 538 49.55 -23.74 0.60
CA PRO A 538 48.36 -24.49 0.99
C PRO A 538 48.07 -24.41 2.49
N ALA A 539 46.79 -24.30 2.88
CA ALA A 539 46.35 -24.13 4.27
C ALA A 539 46.93 -25.16 5.25
N GLU A 540 47.05 -26.41 4.81
CA GLU A 540 47.57 -27.52 5.62
C GLU A 540 49.05 -27.36 5.99
N LEU A 541 49.79 -26.58 5.20
CA LEU A 541 51.25 -26.40 5.31
C LEU A 541 51.65 -25.04 5.87
N GLU A 542 50.73 -24.07 5.99
CA GLU A 542 50.99 -22.70 6.47
C GLU A 542 51.75 -22.70 7.80
N ARG A 543 51.34 -23.53 8.77
CA ARG A 543 52.00 -23.64 10.08
C ARG A 543 53.40 -24.24 10.00
N ALA A 544 53.60 -25.22 9.12
CA ALA A 544 54.89 -25.86 8.90
C ALA A 544 55.86 -24.87 8.22
N ILE A 545 55.41 -24.12 7.23
CA ILE A 545 56.24 -23.17 6.48
C ILE A 545 56.55 -21.92 7.30
N THR A 546 55.58 -21.43 8.09
CA THR A 546 55.81 -20.35 9.08
C THR A 546 56.91 -20.75 10.06
N ALA A 547 56.87 -21.98 10.58
CA ALA A 547 57.90 -22.49 11.48
C ALA A 547 59.25 -22.69 10.79
N ALA A 548 59.25 -23.11 9.51
CA ALA A 548 60.45 -23.30 8.71
C ALA A 548 61.20 -21.98 8.42
N LEU A 549 60.45 -20.89 8.17
CA LEU A 549 60.99 -19.57 7.88
C LEU A 549 61.35 -18.79 9.16
N GLY A 550 60.59 -18.94 10.25
CA GLY A 550 60.86 -18.26 11.52
C GLY A 550 61.03 -16.75 11.35
N ASP A 551 62.12 -16.18 11.88
CA ASP A 551 62.45 -14.75 11.77
C ASP A 551 62.63 -14.25 10.32
N THR A 552 62.83 -15.15 9.35
CA THR A 552 62.99 -14.80 7.92
C THR A 552 61.65 -14.67 7.17
N LEU A 553 60.53 -14.91 7.85
CA LEU A 553 59.19 -14.81 7.25
C LEU A 553 58.90 -13.39 6.72
N ASP A 554 59.32 -12.37 7.48
CA ASP A 554 59.14 -10.95 7.14
C ASP A 554 60.36 -10.37 6.40
N ALA A 555 61.21 -11.23 5.81
CA ALA A 555 62.39 -10.76 5.12
C ALA A 555 62.03 -9.91 3.90
N ILE A 556 62.70 -8.77 3.73
CA ILE A 556 62.46 -7.86 2.61
C ILE A 556 63.33 -8.24 1.44
N LEU A 557 62.69 -8.43 0.29
CA LEU A 557 63.31 -8.74 -0.98
C LEU A 557 63.91 -7.47 -1.59
N LEU A 558 65.23 -7.45 -1.77
CA LEU A 558 65.96 -6.27 -2.25
C LEU A 558 66.92 -6.66 -3.39
N ASP A 559 67.12 -5.77 -4.34
CA ASP A 559 68.19 -5.90 -5.33
C ASP A 559 69.57 -5.67 -4.67
N VAL A 560 70.61 -6.36 -5.17
CA VAL A 560 71.96 -6.37 -4.54
C VAL A 560 72.57 -4.98 -4.39
N ASN A 561 72.23 -4.06 -5.28
CA ASN A 561 72.80 -2.72 -5.33
C ASN A 561 72.22 -1.77 -4.26
N GLU A 562 71.12 -2.13 -3.60
CA GLU A 562 70.41 -1.26 -2.64
C GLU A 562 70.45 -1.80 -1.20
N ILE A 563 71.24 -2.85 -0.95
CA ILE A 563 71.42 -3.40 0.41
C ILE A 563 72.05 -2.34 1.33
N GLU A 564 73.01 -1.58 0.81
CA GLU A 564 73.76 -0.58 1.58
C GLU A 564 72.86 0.61 1.95
N ASP A 565 71.98 1.04 1.03
CA ASP A 565 70.96 2.06 1.29
C ASP A 565 69.92 1.59 2.33
N ALA A 566 69.51 0.31 2.27
CA ALA A 566 68.60 -0.28 3.24
C ALA A 566 69.24 -0.41 4.63
N LEU A 567 70.54 -0.75 4.71
CA LEU A 567 71.28 -0.78 5.97
C LEU A 567 71.46 0.61 6.56
N GLN A 568 71.76 1.63 5.74
CA GLN A 568 71.88 3.02 6.18
C GLN A 568 70.56 3.58 6.73
N LEU A 569 69.42 3.16 6.16
CA LEU A 569 68.09 3.50 6.69
C LEU A 569 67.81 2.79 8.03
N LEU A 570 68.34 1.58 8.22
CA LEU A 570 68.22 0.85 9.48
C LEU A 570 69.17 1.34 10.58
N GLU A 571 70.16 2.19 10.27
CA GLU A 571 71.07 2.79 11.26
C GLU A 571 70.45 3.94 12.06
N SER A 572 69.25 4.41 11.68
CA SER A 572 68.48 5.37 12.48
C SER A 572 67.80 4.70 13.68
N ASP A 573 67.78 5.37 14.84
CA ASP A 573 67.28 4.83 16.13
C ASP A 573 65.81 4.36 16.13
N GLU A 574 65.03 4.68 15.09
CA GLU A 574 63.62 4.25 14.93
C GLU A 574 63.46 2.93 14.15
N ALA A 575 64.54 2.38 13.60
CA ALA A 575 64.50 1.21 12.75
C ALA A 575 64.72 -0.07 13.56
N GLY A 576 63.63 -0.75 13.91
CA GLY A 576 63.69 -2.06 14.56
C GLY A 576 64.43 -3.13 13.74
N ARG A 577 64.54 -4.35 14.28
CA ARG A 577 65.20 -5.48 13.60
C ARG A 577 64.47 -5.86 12.30
N ALA A 578 65.18 -5.88 11.18
CA ALA A 578 64.70 -6.37 9.89
C ALA A 578 65.64 -7.44 9.32
N VAL A 579 65.10 -8.35 8.51
CA VAL A 579 65.87 -9.33 7.75
C VAL A 579 65.87 -8.91 6.29
N LEU A 580 67.05 -8.75 5.69
CA LEU A 580 67.20 -8.37 4.29
C LEU A 580 67.57 -9.60 3.46
N LEU A 581 66.84 -9.83 2.37
CA LEU A 581 67.09 -10.94 1.45
C LEU A 581 67.49 -10.39 0.07
N PRO A 582 68.79 -10.39 -0.27
CA PRO A 582 69.24 -9.92 -1.56
C PRO A 582 68.91 -10.91 -2.67
N LEU A 583 68.29 -10.41 -3.74
CA LEU A 583 67.96 -11.16 -4.95
C LEU A 583 69.23 -11.32 -5.81
N GLY A 584 69.89 -12.47 -5.70
CA GLY A 584 71.09 -12.82 -6.49
C GLY A 584 71.10 -14.27 -6.97
N GLU A 585 72.09 -14.65 -7.77
CA GLU A 585 72.19 -15.97 -8.42
C GLU A 585 72.49 -17.17 -7.47
N ARG A 586 72.61 -16.93 -6.16
CA ARG A 586 72.91 -17.98 -5.18
C ARG A 586 71.67 -18.81 -4.87
N THR A 587 71.59 -20.01 -5.43
CA THR A 587 70.56 -21.00 -5.11
C THR A 587 71.13 -22.18 -4.31
N ARG A 588 70.26 -22.90 -3.60
CA ARG A 588 70.56 -24.22 -3.04
C ARG A 588 69.69 -25.25 -3.74
N GLN A 589 70.27 -26.39 -4.11
CA GLN A 589 69.46 -27.49 -4.64
C GLN A 589 68.51 -27.99 -3.55
N PRO A 590 67.22 -28.21 -3.87
CA PRO A 590 66.27 -28.83 -2.95
C PRO A 590 66.75 -30.21 -2.52
N LEU A 591 66.42 -30.61 -1.29
CA LEU A 591 66.66 -31.97 -0.83
C LEU A 591 65.83 -32.97 -1.63
N GLU A 592 66.45 -34.06 -2.09
CA GLU A 592 65.72 -35.16 -2.69
C GLU A 592 64.75 -35.77 -1.67
N ARG A 593 63.51 -36.04 -2.11
CA ARG A 593 62.48 -36.62 -1.26
C ARG A 593 62.92 -38.02 -0.78
N PRO A 594 63.07 -38.24 0.54
CA PRO A 594 63.35 -39.56 1.09
C PRO A 594 62.16 -40.51 0.89
N ASN A 595 62.43 -41.82 0.77
CA ASN A 595 61.39 -42.83 0.56
C ASN A 595 60.65 -43.17 1.88
N ASP A 596 59.85 -42.22 2.38
CA ASP A 596 58.99 -42.34 3.56
C ASP A 596 57.58 -41.78 3.23
N ASP A 597 56.54 -42.58 3.46
CA ASP A 597 55.14 -42.24 3.14
C ASP A 597 54.63 -41.04 3.96
N ASP A 598 55.22 -40.77 5.13
CA ASP A 598 54.85 -39.63 5.98
C ASP A 598 55.60 -38.32 5.61
N CYS A 599 56.43 -38.33 4.55
CA CYS A 599 57.13 -37.15 4.04
C CYS A 599 56.43 -36.57 2.80
N PHE A 600 56.01 -35.31 2.89
CA PHE A 600 55.34 -34.58 1.81
C PHE A 600 56.33 -34.10 0.73
N GLY A 601 57.61 -33.90 1.07
CA GLY A 601 58.64 -33.43 0.16
C GLY A 601 59.41 -32.21 0.68
N ALA A 602 60.24 -31.61 -0.17
CA ALA A 602 60.97 -30.38 0.15
C ALA A 602 60.00 -29.19 0.21
N ALA A 603 60.15 -28.34 1.23
CA ALA A 603 59.27 -27.20 1.46
C ALA A 603 59.30 -26.19 0.30
N SER A 604 60.39 -26.10 -0.46
CA SER A 604 60.48 -25.23 -1.64
C SER A 604 59.63 -25.69 -2.83
N GLU A 605 59.33 -26.99 -2.93
CA GLU A 605 58.51 -27.57 -4.00
C GLU A 605 57.01 -27.52 -3.67
N LEU A 606 56.69 -27.39 -2.38
CA LEU A 606 55.32 -27.36 -1.85
C LEU A 606 54.72 -25.94 -1.78
N VAL A 607 55.49 -24.92 -2.18
CA VAL A 607 55.11 -23.50 -2.15
C VAL A 607 55.16 -22.91 -3.56
N ASN A 608 54.15 -22.10 -3.88
CA ASN A 608 54.09 -21.35 -5.12
C ASN A 608 54.65 -19.93 -4.93
N ALA A 609 55.51 -19.51 -5.84
CA ALA A 609 56.10 -18.17 -5.86
C ALA A 609 56.41 -17.77 -7.32
N PRO A 610 56.50 -16.46 -7.62
CA PRO A 610 56.97 -15.96 -8.91
C PRO A 610 58.33 -16.54 -9.34
N ASP A 611 58.53 -16.75 -10.64
CA ASP A 611 59.72 -17.43 -11.20
C ASP A 611 61.04 -16.70 -10.89
N ASP A 612 60.99 -15.37 -10.78
CA ASP A 612 62.12 -14.52 -10.39
C ASP A 612 62.51 -14.66 -8.90
N LEU A 613 61.60 -15.16 -8.06
CA LEU A 613 61.81 -15.39 -6.62
C LEU A 613 62.10 -16.85 -6.28
N ARG A 614 62.02 -17.77 -7.25
CA ARG A 614 62.30 -19.21 -7.04
C ARG A 614 63.69 -19.48 -6.46
N THR A 615 64.68 -18.70 -6.88
CA THR A 615 66.05 -18.77 -6.35
C THR A 615 66.10 -18.48 -4.84
N ALA A 616 65.34 -17.48 -4.39
CA ALA A 616 65.23 -17.08 -2.99
C ALA A 616 64.43 -18.10 -2.16
N VAL A 617 63.35 -18.66 -2.73
CA VAL A 617 62.55 -19.72 -2.10
C VAL A 617 63.38 -20.99 -1.91
N ASN A 618 64.15 -21.40 -2.92
CA ASN A 618 65.05 -22.56 -2.82
C ASN A 618 66.18 -22.34 -1.81
N LEU A 619 66.70 -21.11 -1.71
CA LEU A 619 67.71 -20.75 -0.71
C LEU A 619 67.18 -20.90 0.73
N MET A 620 65.94 -20.50 0.99
CA MET A 620 65.34 -20.50 2.33
C MET A 620 64.68 -21.82 2.72
N LEU A 621 63.97 -22.45 1.78
CA LEU A 621 63.13 -23.63 2.00
C LEU A 621 63.65 -24.91 1.33
N GLY A 622 64.65 -24.85 0.45
CA GLY A 622 65.17 -26.02 -0.27
C GLY A 622 65.85 -27.06 0.60
N GLN A 623 66.35 -26.64 1.77
CA GLN A 623 66.99 -27.54 2.75
C GLN A 623 66.04 -27.93 3.90
N THR A 624 64.73 -27.89 3.64
CA THR A 624 63.69 -28.19 4.62
C THR A 624 62.73 -29.25 4.07
N LEU A 625 62.51 -30.34 4.80
CA LEU A 625 61.53 -31.38 4.48
C LEU A 625 60.29 -31.24 5.36
N ILE A 626 59.10 -31.39 4.77
CA ILE A 626 57.83 -31.37 5.54
C ILE A 626 57.33 -32.79 5.77
N VAL A 627 56.95 -33.08 7.02
CA VAL A 627 56.52 -34.41 7.46
C VAL A 627 55.23 -34.35 8.28
N ARG A 628 54.46 -35.43 8.27
CA ARG A 628 53.15 -35.50 8.91
C ARG A 628 53.20 -35.42 10.44
N ASN A 629 54.15 -36.11 11.07
CA ASN A 629 54.16 -36.33 12.51
C ASN A 629 55.59 -36.40 13.10
N ARG A 630 55.69 -36.35 14.44
CA ARG A 630 56.96 -36.44 15.18
C ARG A 630 57.70 -37.75 14.95
N SER A 631 56.96 -38.85 14.72
CA SER A 631 57.55 -40.16 14.44
C SER A 631 58.32 -40.15 13.11
N ALA A 632 57.75 -39.57 12.06
CA ALA A 632 58.41 -39.38 10.78
C ALA A 632 59.61 -38.44 10.88
N ALA A 633 59.48 -37.34 11.64
CA ALA A 633 60.60 -36.44 11.91
C ALA A 633 61.78 -37.19 12.55
N ARG A 634 61.54 -38.00 13.59
CA ARG A 634 62.57 -38.80 14.25
C ARG A 634 63.24 -39.84 13.34
N ARG A 635 62.48 -40.49 12.44
CA ARG A 635 63.04 -41.45 11.48
C ARG A 635 63.97 -40.77 10.49
N LEU A 636 63.61 -39.59 10.01
CA LEU A 636 64.37 -38.87 8.99
C LEU A 636 65.60 -38.15 9.57
N MET A 637 65.56 -37.80 10.87
CA MET A 637 66.69 -37.17 11.56
C MET A 637 67.99 -37.97 11.54
N SER A 638 67.96 -39.31 11.37
CA SER A 638 69.17 -40.13 11.27
C SER A 638 69.77 -40.20 9.87
N VAL A 639 69.07 -39.69 8.85
CA VAL A 639 69.41 -39.84 7.42
C VAL A 639 69.67 -38.48 6.75
N ILE A 640 69.14 -37.38 7.31
CA ILE A 640 69.31 -36.04 6.75
C ILE A 640 70.73 -35.47 6.98
N PRO A 641 71.23 -34.60 6.09
CA PRO A 641 72.46 -33.84 6.32
C PRO A 641 72.38 -32.93 7.55
N THR A 642 73.54 -32.65 8.18
CA THR A 642 73.63 -31.78 9.38
C THR A 642 73.10 -30.36 9.18
N HIS A 643 73.02 -29.87 7.94
CA HIS A 643 72.52 -28.54 7.58
C HIS A 643 71.04 -28.53 7.15
N ALA A 644 70.38 -29.69 7.11
CA ALA A 644 68.99 -29.83 6.70
C ALA A 644 68.03 -29.69 7.90
N ARG A 645 66.76 -29.40 7.58
CA ARG A 645 65.66 -29.22 8.54
C ARG A 645 64.52 -30.17 8.20
N VAL A 646 63.86 -30.71 9.22
CA VAL A 646 62.62 -31.49 9.08
C VAL A 646 61.55 -30.81 9.93
N VAL A 647 60.42 -30.48 9.31
CA VAL A 647 59.34 -29.71 9.96
C VAL A 647 58.05 -30.50 9.95
N THR A 648 57.43 -30.63 11.11
CA THR A 648 56.12 -31.31 11.20
C THR A 648 54.99 -30.36 10.82
N LEU A 649 53.82 -30.91 10.42
CA LEU A 649 52.59 -30.12 10.20
C LEU A 649 52.17 -29.27 11.42
N ARG A 650 52.63 -29.63 12.62
CA ARG A 650 52.37 -28.89 13.86
C ARG A 650 53.31 -27.69 14.05
N GLY A 651 54.28 -27.47 13.15
CA GLY A 651 55.23 -26.37 13.22
C GLY A 651 56.44 -26.66 14.13
N GLU A 652 56.78 -27.93 14.35
CA GLU A 652 57.97 -28.31 15.12
C GLU A 652 59.14 -28.52 14.16
N VAL A 653 60.24 -27.80 14.38
CA VAL A 653 61.41 -27.82 13.50
C VAL A 653 62.52 -28.65 14.15
N PHE A 654 62.98 -29.68 13.45
CA PHE A 654 64.10 -30.53 13.83
C PHE A 654 65.26 -30.25 12.88
N ARG A 655 66.41 -29.81 13.39
CA ARG A 655 67.62 -29.56 12.59
C ARG A 655 68.56 -30.75 12.66
N GLY A 656 69.26 -31.04 11.56
CA GLY A 656 70.23 -32.15 11.46
C GLY A 656 71.41 -32.08 12.43
N ASP A 657 71.64 -30.94 13.10
CA ASP A 657 72.63 -30.75 14.17
C ASP A 657 72.11 -31.10 15.57
N GLY A 658 70.85 -31.56 15.68
CA GLY A 658 70.23 -32.02 16.93
C GLY A 658 69.41 -30.96 17.67
N LEU A 659 69.33 -29.73 17.15
CA LEU A 659 68.49 -28.67 17.71
C LEU A 659 67.00 -28.88 17.35
N ILE A 660 66.12 -28.70 18.32
CA ILE A 660 64.66 -28.79 18.15
C ILE A 660 64.03 -27.47 18.58
N ILE A 661 63.27 -26.86 17.67
CA ILE A 661 62.53 -25.62 17.91
C ILE A 661 61.04 -25.97 17.96
N ALA A 662 60.40 -25.69 19.10
CA ALA A 662 58.98 -25.95 19.32
C ALA A 662 58.37 -24.82 20.17
N GLY A 663 57.19 -24.35 19.78
CA GLY A 663 56.51 -23.23 20.44
C GLY A 663 55.54 -22.54 19.48
N LYS A 664 54.58 -21.77 20.00
CA LYS A 664 53.70 -20.94 19.16
C LYS A 664 54.41 -19.61 18.86
N SER A 665 54.73 -19.36 17.59
CA SER A 665 55.16 -18.03 17.12
C SER A 665 53.95 -17.10 16.97
N ALA A 666 54.11 -15.81 17.31
CA ALA A 666 53.07 -14.79 17.27
C ALA A 666 52.78 -14.23 15.86
N SER A 667 53.56 -14.56 14.82
CA SER A 667 53.49 -13.94 13.49
C SER A 667 52.89 -14.83 12.38
N SER A 668 51.79 -15.53 12.67
CA SER A 668 51.19 -16.49 11.71
C SER A 668 50.20 -15.90 10.70
N SER A 669 49.80 -14.63 10.81
CA SER A 669 48.69 -14.08 10.01
C SER A 669 49.09 -13.41 8.69
N ALA A 670 50.39 -13.23 8.42
CA ALA A 670 50.86 -12.59 7.18
C ALA A 670 50.88 -13.54 5.98
N LEU A 671 51.25 -14.82 6.20
CA LEU A 671 51.42 -15.83 5.15
C LEU A 671 50.08 -16.35 4.57
N SER A 672 48.98 -16.26 5.32
CA SER A 672 47.67 -16.74 4.88
C SER A 672 46.87 -15.73 4.02
N ARG A 673 47.29 -14.46 4.00
CA ARG A 673 46.54 -13.36 3.34
C ARG A 673 46.48 -13.49 1.83
N PRO A 674 47.57 -13.80 1.11
CA PRO A 674 47.53 -13.91 -0.36
C PRO A 674 46.55 -14.99 -0.84
N ARG A 675 46.52 -16.15 -0.15
CA ARG A 675 45.56 -17.23 -0.42
C ARG A 675 44.12 -16.81 -0.10
N GLN A 676 43.87 -16.26 1.09
CA GLN A 676 42.54 -15.80 1.51
C GLN A 676 41.99 -14.74 0.54
N LYS A 677 42.83 -13.82 0.07
CA LYS A 677 42.46 -12.80 -0.91
C LYS A 677 42.04 -13.42 -2.24
N ARG A 678 42.80 -14.39 -2.77
CA ARG A 678 42.45 -15.12 -3.99
C ARG A 678 41.14 -15.89 -3.83
N GLU A 679 41.01 -16.68 -2.77
CA GLU A 679 39.80 -17.49 -2.50
C GLU A 679 38.55 -16.61 -2.35
N LEU A 680 38.64 -15.49 -1.64
CA LEU A 680 37.55 -14.53 -1.49
C LEU A 680 37.19 -13.85 -2.82
N THR A 681 38.19 -13.50 -3.64
CA THR A 681 37.98 -12.86 -4.95
C THR A 681 37.31 -13.81 -5.95
N GLU A 682 37.75 -15.07 -6.00
CA GLU A 682 37.13 -16.12 -6.84
C GLU A 682 35.70 -16.44 -6.38
N ALA A 683 35.47 -16.54 -5.07
CA ALA A 683 34.14 -16.74 -4.50
C ALA A 683 33.19 -15.58 -4.82
N LEU A 684 33.67 -14.34 -4.72
CA LEU A 684 32.90 -13.14 -5.10
C LEU A 684 32.57 -13.12 -6.59
N ALA A 685 33.52 -13.47 -7.47
CA ALA A 685 33.28 -13.57 -8.90
C ALA A 685 32.19 -14.62 -9.22
N ALA A 686 32.26 -15.81 -8.60
CA ALA A 686 31.25 -16.84 -8.77
C ALA A 686 29.86 -16.41 -8.26
N LEU A 687 29.79 -15.78 -7.09
CA LEU A 687 28.55 -15.23 -6.53
C LEU A 687 27.96 -14.12 -7.41
N SER A 688 28.80 -13.25 -7.96
CA SER A 688 28.36 -12.18 -8.86
C SER A 688 27.69 -12.72 -10.13
N ALA A 689 28.27 -13.75 -10.75
CA ALA A 689 27.69 -14.42 -11.92
C ALA A 689 26.36 -15.12 -11.59
N GLN A 690 26.23 -15.73 -10.40
CA GLN A 690 24.98 -16.31 -9.94
C GLN A 690 23.89 -15.25 -9.72
N ILE A 691 24.23 -14.12 -9.11
CA ILE A 691 23.31 -12.99 -8.91
C ILE A 691 22.84 -12.43 -10.25
N GLU A 692 23.73 -12.31 -11.23
CA GLU A 692 23.41 -11.83 -12.59
C GLU A 692 22.43 -12.77 -13.32
N SER A 693 22.67 -14.09 -13.23
CA SER A 693 21.74 -15.11 -13.73
C SER A 693 20.35 -15.04 -13.06
N LEU A 694 20.32 -14.86 -11.73
CA LEU A 694 19.08 -14.71 -10.97
C LEU A 694 18.34 -13.42 -11.35
N ASN A 695 19.05 -12.30 -11.56
CA ASN A 695 18.48 -11.05 -12.05
C ASN A 695 17.80 -11.24 -13.42
N HIS A 696 18.49 -11.88 -14.36
CA HIS A 696 17.91 -12.15 -15.68
C HIS A 696 16.66 -13.04 -15.60
N GLY A 697 16.67 -14.04 -14.70
CA GLY A 697 15.50 -14.87 -14.42
C GLY A 697 14.32 -14.08 -13.86
N VAL A 698 14.57 -13.17 -12.91
CA VAL A 698 13.54 -12.30 -12.32
C VAL A 698 12.98 -11.32 -13.36
N GLU A 699 13.81 -10.76 -14.23
CA GLU A 699 13.37 -9.89 -15.32
C GLU A 699 12.48 -10.64 -16.32
N THR A 700 12.86 -11.86 -16.70
CA THR A 700 12.10 -12.70 -17.62
C THR A 700 10.72 -13.05 -17.05
N LEU A 701 10.68 -13.49 -15.79
CA LEU A 701 9.42 -13.78 -15.08
C LEU A 701 8.57 -12.52 -14.93
N SER A 702 9.19 -11.36 -14.65
CA SER A 702 8.47 -10.09 -14.55
C SER A 702 7.82 -9.68 -15.88
N ARG A 703 8.49 -9.97 -17.01
CA ARG A 703 7.93 -9.75 -18.36
C ARG A 703 6.76 -10.69 -18.64
N GLN A 704 6.89 -11.98 -18.30
CA GLN A 704 5.82 -12.96 -18.46
C GLN A 704 4.60 -12.64 -17.59
N ILE A 705 4.80 -12.20 -16.35
CA ILE A 705 3.71 -11.73 -15.47
C ILE A 705 3.03 -10.50 -16.09
N ALA A 706 3.80 -9.54 -16.60
CA ALA A 706 3.22 -8.36 -17.24
C ALA A 706 2.41 -8.69 -18.50
N GLU A 707 2.80 -9.73 -19.24
CA GLU A 707 2.05 -10.24 -20.40
C GLU A 707 0.78 -10.98 -19.97
N ALA A 708 0.88 -11.95 -19.05
CA ALA A 708 -0.26 -12.67 -18.48
C ALA A 708 -1.27 -11.71 -17.82
N GLN A 709 -0.81 -10.63 -17.20
CA GLN A 709 -1.69 -9.64 -16.58
C GLN A 709 -2.43 -8.78 -17.62
N ARG A 710 -1.83 -8.51 -18.79
CA ARG A 710 -2.56 -7.88 -19.91
C ARG A 710 -3.61 -8.83 -20.47
N GLU A 711 -3.26 -10.09 -20.67
CA GLU A 711 -4.20 -11.11 -21.13
C GLU A 711 -5.35 -11.31 -20.15
N PHE A 712 -5.07 -11.26 -18.85
CA PHE A 712 -6.08 -11.35 -17.79
C PHE A 712 -7.07 -10.19 -17.86
N VAL A 713 -6.59 -8.94 -17.99
CA VAL A 713 -7.46 -7.77 -18.14
C VAL A 713 -8.33 -7.87 -19.39
N GLN A 714 -7.79 -8.38 -20.51
CA GLN A 714 -8.57 -8.61 -21.73
C GLN A 714 -9.64 -9.71 -21.54
N ALA A 715 -9.30 -10.81 -20.87
CA ALA A 715 -10.23 -11.89 -20.56
C ALA A 715 -11.34 -11.44 -19.58
N GLU A 716 -11.01 -10.60 -18.60
CA GLU A 716 -11.97 -10.01 -17.66
C GLU A 716 -12.94 -9.06 -18.39
N GLN A 717 -12.45 -8.23 -19.31
CA GLN A 717 -13.29 -7.39 -20.17
C GLN A 717 -14.23 -8.24 -21.04
N ALA A 718 -13.72 -9.27 -21.71
CA ALA A 718 -14.52 -10.18 -22.52
C ALA A 718 -15.60 -10.93 -21.71
N THR A 719 -15.28 -11.29 -20.46
CA THR A 719 -16.22 -11.92 -19.53
C THR A 719 -17.33 -10.93 -19.13
N ARG A 720 -16.97 -9.69 -18.82
CA ARG A 720 -17.94 -8.64 -18.48
C ARG A 720 -18.86 -8.29 -19.66
N GLU A 721 -18.33 -8.18 -20.87
CA GLU A 721 -19.12 -7.96 -22.07
C GLU A 721 -20.08 -9.13 -22.36
N SER A 722 -19.60 -10.37 -22.22
CA SER A 722 -20.43 -11.55 -22.43
C SER A 722 -21.53 -11.67 -21.38
N ARG A 723 -21.26 -11.25 -20.14
CA ARG A 723 -22.26 -11.20 -19.06
C ARG A 723 -23.37 -10.19 -19.35
N VAL A 724 -23.03 -8.98 -19.78
CA VAL A 724 -24.04 -7.96 -20.14
C VAL A 724 -24.93 -8.45 -21.27
N ARG A 725 -24.35 -9.06 -22.31
CA ARG A 725 -25.14 -9.65 -23.41
C ARG A 725 -26.05 -10.79 -22.95
N LEU A 726 -25.60 -11.59 -21.97
CA LEU A 726 -26.42 -12.65 -21.38
C LEU A 726 -27.59 -12.08 -20.59
N GLU A 727 -27.36 -11.06 -19.76
CA GLU A 727 -28.41 -10.36 -19.00
C GLU A 727 -29.45 -9.72 -19.94
N GLU A 728 -29.02 -9.05 -21.02
CA GLU A 728 -29.91 -8.52 -22.06
C GLU A 728 -30.75 -9.63 -22.75
N ALA A 729 -30.14 -10.79 -23.01
CA ALA A 729 -30.84 -11.93 -23.62
C ALA A 729 -31.84 -12.57 -22.65
N GLU A 730 -31.53 -12.66 -21.35
CA GLU A 730 -32.45 -13.13 -20.31
C GLU A 730 -33.67 -12.23 -20.18
N ASP A 731 -33.48 -10.90 -20.21
CA ASP A 731 -34.59 -9.97 -20.15
C ASP A 731 -35.45 -10.03 -21.43
N SER A 732 -34.82 -10.20 -22.60
CA SER A 732 -35.56 -10.43 -23.85
C SER A 732 -36.40 -11.72 -23.83
N GLN A 733 -35.88 -12.79 -23.19
CA GLN A 733 -36.63 -14.04 -23.01
C GLN A 733 -37.82 -13.83 -22.09
N LYS A 734 -37.63 -13.20 -20.92
CA LYS A 734 -38.73 -12.92 -19.97
C LYS A 734 -39.83 -12.10 -20.62
N GLN A 735 -39.47 -11.08 -21.39
CA GLN A 735 -40.45 -10.26 -22.10
C GLN A 735 -41.23 -11.07 -23.13
N ALA A 736 -40.56 -11.91 -23.92
CA ALA A 736 -41.21 -12.79 -24.89
C ALA A 736 -42.13 -13.83 -24.21
N GLU A 737 -41.74 -14.35 -23.03
CA GLU A 737 -42.55 -15.31 -22.26
C GLU A 737 -43.84 -14.67 -21.74
N LEU A 738 -43.76 -13.44 -21.21
CA LEU A 738 -44.92 -12.66 -20.78
C LEU A 738 -45.87 -12.37 -21.96
N GLU A 739 -45.33 -11.99 -23.11
CA GLU A 739 -46.12 -11.80 -24.35
C GLU A 739 -46.83 -13.09 -24.76
N SER A 740 -46.12 -14.22 -24.75
CA SER A 740 -46.69 -15.54 -25.06
C SER A 740 -47.78 -15.97 -24.08
N GLU A 741 -47.61 -15.70 -22.78
CA GLU A 741 -48.62 -16.04 -21.78
C GLU A 741 -49.88 -15.19 -21.95
N SER A 742 -49.72 -13.88 -22.21
CA SER A 742 -50.84 -12.97 -22.48
C SER A 742 -51.65 -13.39 -23.71
N ALA A 743 -50.97 -13.78 -24.80
CA ALA A 743 -51.60 -14.24 -26.03
C ALA A 743 -52.35 -15.58 -25.83
N ARG A 744 -51.79 -16.50 -25.03
CA ARG A 744 -52.47 -17.76 -24.67
C ARG A 744 -53.73 -17.55 -23.84
N ARG A 745 -53.68 -16.66 -22.83
CA ARG A 745 -54.87 -16.33 -22.01
C ARG A 745 -55.96 -15.70 -22.86
N GLN A 746 -55.60 -14.82 -23.80
CA GLN A 746 -56.56 -14.22 -24.73
C GLN A 746 -57.21 -15.26 -25.64
N LEU A 747 -56.44 -16.23 -26.14
CA LEU A 747 -56.97 -17.35 -26.92
C LEU A 747 -57.95 -18.20 -26.13
N GLU A 748 -57.61 -18.54 -24.88
CA GLU A 748 -58.46 -19.35 -24.01
C GLU A 748 -59.78 -18.65 -23.67
N TRP A 749 -59.73 -17.32 -23.43
CA TRP A 749 -60.91 -16.49 -23.26
C TRP A 749 -61.84 -16.55 -24.49
N GLN A 750 -61.30 -16.37 -25.70
CA GLN A 750 -62.08 -16.42 -26.95
C GLN A 750 -62.70 -17.80 -27.19
N LYS A 751 -61.97 -18.88 -26.89
CA LYS A 751 -62.49 -20.26 -26.98
C LYS A 751 -63.65 -20.50 -26.01
N SER A 752 -63.56 -19.98 -24.79
CA SER A 752 -64.65 -20.09 -23.81
C SER A 752 -65.93 -19.37 -24.26
N GLN A 753 -65.79 -18.17 -24.84
CA GLN A 753 -66.91 -17.38 -25.37
C GLN A 753 -67.60 -18.08 -26.56
N HIS A 754 -66.82 -18.71 -27.43
CA HIS A 754 -67.35 -19.49 -28.54
C HIS A 754 -68.17 -20.70 -28.09
N VAL A 755 -67.69 -21.45 -27.09
CA VAL A 755 -68.41 -22.61 -26.54
C VAL A 755 -69.77 -22.19 -25.97
N GLN A 756 -69.84 -21.06 -25.26
CA GLN A 756 -71.10 -20.52 -24.73
C GLN A 756 -72.08 -20.14 -25.85
N LEU A 757 -71.62 -19.36 -26.84
CA LEU A 757 -72.45 -18.95 -27.98
C LEU A 757 -72.93 -20.14 -28.83
N LYS A 758 -72.11 -21.20 -28.93
CA LYS A 758 -72.45 -22.41 -29.69
C LYS A 758 -73.56 -23.19 -29.00
N ALA A 759 -73.49 -23.36 -27.69
CA ALA A 759 -74.54 -24.01 -26.90
C ALA A 759 -75.89 -23.27 -27.06
N GLU A 760 -75.89 -21.93 -27.01
CA GLU A 760 -77.11 -21.12 -27.22
C GLU A 760 -77.70 -21.26 -28.62
N ALA A 761 -76.84 -21.39 -29.65
CA ALA A 761 -77.28 -21.58 -31.03
C ALA A 761 -77.85 -23.00 -31.26
N ASP A 762 -77.21 -24.03 -30.70
CA ASP A 762 -77.66 -25.42 -30.81
C ASP A 762 -79.02 -25.62 -30.12
N GLU A 763 -79.23 -24.99 -28.96
CA GLU A 763 -80.52 -24.98 -28.26
C GLU A 763 -81.62 -24.33 -29.10
N ALA A 764 -81.36 -23.12 -29.64
CA ALA A 764 -82.32 -22.42 -30.48
C ALA A 764 -82.66 -23.20 -31.78
N ALA A 765 -81.69 -23.94 -32.34
CA ALA A 765 -81.87 -24.76 -33.54
C ALA A 765 -82.78 -25.97 -33.27
N SER A 766 -82.60 -26.63 -32.13
CA SER A 766 -83.46 -27.73 -31.68
C SER A 766 -84.92 -27.26 -31.51
N VAL A 767 -85.12 -26.13 -30.84
CA VAL A 767 -86.46 -25.55 -30.64
C VAL A 767 -87.13 -25.17 -31.98
N ARG A 768 -86.37 -24.62 -32.94
CA ARG A 768 -86.89 -24.35 -34.29
C ARG A 768 -87.32 -25.62 -35.02
N GLN A 769 -86.52 -26.69 -34.95
CA GLN A 769 -86.81 -27.96 -35.62
C GLN A 769 -88.12 -28.58 -35.13
N ASN A 770 -88.34 -28.56 -33.82
CA ASN A 770 -89.58 -29.02 -33.20
C ASN A 770 -90.79 -28.21 -33.69
N MET A 771 -90.63 -26.90 -33.87
CA MET A 771 -91.70 -26.04 -34.40
C MET A 771 -91.98 -26.25 -35.90
N ILE A 772 -90.97 -26.58 -36.72
CA ILE A 772 -91.16 -26.92 -38.14
C ILE A 772 -91.98 -28.21 -38.26
N GLN A 773 -91.64 -29.22 -37.47
CA GLN A 773 -92.38 -30.49 -37.44
C GLN A 773 -93.84 -30.28 -37.00
N LEU A 774 -94.06 -29.47 -35.97
CA LEU A 774 -95.40 -29.11 -35.51
C LEU A 774 -96.22 -28.43 -36.62
N ASN A 775 -95.65 -27.47 -37.34
CA ASN A 775 -96.35 -26.72 -38.39
C ASN A 775 -96.71 -27.60 -39.61
N SER A 776 -95.83 -28.52 -40.01
CA SER A 776 -96.11 -29.48 -41.09
C SER A 776 -97.22 -30.48 -40.72
N THR A 777 -97.33 -30.82 -39.44
CA THR A 777 -98.37 -31.71 -38.91
C THR A 777 -99.73 -30.99 -38.93
N VAL A 778 -99.76 -29.71 -38.53
CA VAL A 778 -100.97 -28.86 -38.56
C VAL A 778 -101.51 -28.68 -39.99
N GLU A 779 -100.65 -28.56 -41.00
CA GLU A 779 -101.07 -28.35 -42.40
C GLU A 779 -101.64 -29.62 -43.06
N SER A 780 -101.08 -30.80 -42.76
CA SER A 780 -101.58 -32.10 -43.24
C SER A 780 -102.97 -32.44 -42.66
N GLU A 781 -103.19 -32.13 -41.38
CA GLU A 781 -104.44 -32.48 -40.68
C GLU A 781 -105.62 -31.57 -41.09
N ALA A 782 -105.36 -30.34 -41.54
CA ALA A 782 -106.40 -29.44 -42.04
C ALA A 782 -107.08 -29.91 -43.36
N VAL A 783 -106.31 -30.57 -44.25
CA VAL A 783 -106.82 -31.06 -45.56
C VAL A 783 -107.64 -32.34 -45.39
N LYS A 784 -107.22 -33.24 -44.49
CA LYS A 784 -107.93 -34.51 -44.22
C LYS A 784 -109.30 -34.28 -43.56
N ALA A 785 -109.37 -33.32 -42.63
CA ALA A 785 -110.61 -32.97 -41.93
C ALA A 785 -111.76 -32.52 -42.87
N GLN A 786 -111.50 -32.15 -44.13
CA GLN A 786 -112.53 -31.68 -45.06
C GLN A 786 -113.20 -32.81 -45.88
N GLU A 787 -112.51 -33.93 -46.06
CA GLU A 787 -113.01 -35.13 -46.76
C GLU A 787 -113.87 -36.02 -45.83
N ASP A 788 -113.53 -36.04 -44.53
CA ASP A 788 -114.12 -36.89 -43.49
C ASP A 788 -115.58 -36.52 -43.08
N VAL A 789 -116.01 -35.25 -43.22
CA VAL A 789 -117.39 -34.81 -42.87
C VAL A 789 -118.48 -35.58 -43.67
N LYS A 790 -118.18 -36.01 -44.89
CA LYS A 790 -119.19 -36.45 -45.88
C LYS A 790 -119.54 -37.93 -45.74
N THR A 791 -118.61 -38.73 -45.26
CA THR A 791 -118.69 -40.20 -45.16
C THR A 791 -119.21 -40.66 -43.79
N LEU A 792 -118.95 -39.89 -42.74
CA LEU A 792 -119.10 -40.31 -41.35
C LEU A 792 -120.53 -40.09 -40.78
N SER A 793 -121.37 -39.28 -41.45
CA SER A 793 -122.79 -39.08 -41.08
C SER A 793 -123.70 -40.30 -41.28
N ALA A 794 -123.35 -41.22 -42.17
CA ALA A 794 -124.28 -42.25 -42.63
C ALA A 794 -124.27 -43.52 -41.78
N GLN A 795 -123.20 -43.78 -41.03
CA GLN A 795 -123.04 -45.05 -40.31
C GLN A 795 -123.23 -44.89 -38.78
N LEU A 796 -123.40 -43.66 -38.26
CA LEU A 796 -123.53 -43.30 -36.83
C LEU A 796 -124.67 -43.95 -36.04
N SER A 797 -125.81 -44.18 -36.67
CA SER A 797 -127.10 -44.25 -35.99
C SER A 797 -127.39 -45.60 -35.30
N GLY A 798 -126.37 -46.38 -34.92
CA GLY A 798 -126.57 -47.79 -34.56
C GLY A 798 -125.63 -48.47 -33.54
N MET A 799 -124.85 -47.77 -32.69
CA MET A 799 -123.86 -48.43 -31.79
C MET A 799 -123.86 -47.93 -30.32
N ASP A 800 -123.56 -48.81 -29.34
CA ASP A 800 -123.41 -48.53 -27.88
C ASP A 800 -122.01 -48.94 -27.32
N LEU A 801 -121.39 -48.19 -26.37
CA LEU A 801 -119.94 -48.28 -26.03
C LEU A 801 -119.47 -47.91 -24.60
N GLY A 802 -120.35 -47.62 -23.64
CA GLY A 802 -119.96 -46.96 -22.38
C GLY A 802 -118.98 -47.70 -21.45
N GLU A 803 -119.04 -49.04 -21.34
CA GLU A 803 -118.24 -49.78 -20.35
C GLU A 803 -116.77 -49.97 -20.73
N MET A 804 -116.43 -50.01 -22.01
CA MET A 804 -115.08 -50.39 -22.46
C MET A 804 -114.09 -49.21 -22.50
N GLN A 805 -114.59 -47.97 -22.62
CA GLN A 805 -113.77 -46.75 -22.58
C GLN A 805 -113.18 -46.45 -21.20
N GLY A 806 -113.92 -46.79 -20.13
CA GLY A 806 -113.47 -46.59 -18.76
C GLY A 806 -112.21 -47.39 -18.41
N GLN A 807 -112.08 -48.62 -18.93
CA GLN A 807 -110.95 -49.50 -18.65
C GLN A 807 -109.66 -49.08 -19.39
N ALA A 808 -109.74 -48.68 -20.66
CA ALA A 808 -108.56 -48.26 -21.43
C ALA A 808 -107.96 -46.93 -20.94
N SER A 809 -108.80 -45.98 -20.50
CA SER A 809 -108.36 -44.68 -19.96
C SER A 809 -107.62 -44.81 -18.62
N TYR A 810 -108.09 -45.71 -17.75
CA TYR A 810 -107.46 -46.00 -16.46
C TYR A 810 -106.01 -46.50 -16.63
N TRP A 811 -105.79 -47.47 -17.52
CA TRP A 811 -104.45 -48.03 -17.75
C TRP A 811 -103.52 -47.09 -18.52
N SER A 812 -104.03 -46.28 -19.46
CA SER A 812 -103.24 -45.24 -20.14
C SER A 812 -102.67 -44.20 -19.17
N THR A 813 -103.52 -43.73 -18.25
CA THR A 813 -103.12 -42.78 -17.21
C THR A 813 -102.07 -43.41 -16.28
N ARG A 814 -102.20 -44.71 -15.98
CA ARG A 814 -101.24 -45.45 -15.16
C ARG A 814 -99.87 -45.58 -15.85
N VAL A 815 -99.82 -45.86 -17.15
CA VAL A 815 -98.57 -45.93 -17.93
C VAL A 815 -97.87 -44.57 -17.96
N ALA A 816 -98.59 -43.48 -18.28
CA ALA A 816 -98.01 -42.14 -18.36
C ALA A 816 -97.43 -41.65 -17.02
N VAL A 817 -98.09 -41.97 -15.91
CA VAL A 817 -97.59 -41.66 -14.56
C VAL A 817 -96.29 -42.43 -14.26
N ILE A 818 -96.20 -43.70 -14.65
CA ILE A 818 -94.99 -44.52 -14.46
C ILE A 818 -93.86 -44.09 -15.41
N GLU A 819 -94.16 -43.70 -16.65
CA GLU A 819 -93.17 -43.20 -17.61
C GLU A 819 -92.52 -41.90 -17.14
N LYS A 820 -93.32 -40.96 -16.64
CA LYS A 820 -92.79 -39.73 -16.04
C LYS A 820 -91.92 -40.02 -14.81
N ALA A 821 -92.36 -40.96 -13.95
CA ALA A 821 -91.55 -41.40 -12.81
C ALA A 821 -90.23 -42.05 -13.24
N LEU A 822 -90.20 -42.81 -14.35
CA LEU A 822 -88.98 -43.38 -14.92
C LEU A 822 -88.03 -42.34 -15.48
N GLU A 823 -88.55 -41.29 -16.11
CA GLU A 823 -87.75 -40.18 -16.63
C GLU A 823 -87.08 -39.41 -15.49
N ASP A 824 -87.83 -39.11 -14.43
CA ASP A 824 -87.32 -38.47 -13.21
C ASP A 824 -86.26 -39.33 -12.49
N VAL A 825 -86.43 -40.66 -12.47
CA VAL A 825 -85.47 -41.61 -11.88
C VAL A 825 -84.22 -41.78 -12.76
N ARG A 826 -84.34 -41.73 -14.09
CA ARG A 826 -83.19 -41.74 -15.01
C ARG A 826 -82.33 -40.48 -14.88
N ALA A 827 -82.96 -39.31 -14.80
CA ALA A 827 -82.23 -38.06 -14.55
C ALA A 827 -81.47 -38.12 -13.21
N ARG A 828 -82.11 -38.64 -12.15
CA ARG A 828 -81.45 -38.87 -10.85
C ARG A 828 -80.33 -39.90 -10.94
N LYS A 829 -80.46 -40.94 -11.76
CA LYS A 829 -79.42 -41.96 -11.98
C LYS A 829 -78.18 -41.35 -12.65
N ASP A 830 -78.37 -40.56 -13.70
CA ASP A 830 -77.27 -39.92 -14.41
C ASP A 830 -76.53 -38.91 -13.51
N GLU A 831 -77.27 -38.10 -12.75
CA GLU A 831 -76.70 -37.19 -11.74
C GLU A 831 -75.84 -37.95 -10.72
N ARG A 832 -76.36 -39.03 -10.13
CA ARG A 832 -75.61 -39.87 -9.18
C ARG A 832 -74.43 -40.60 -9.83
N GLY A 833 -74.52 -40.96 -11.10
CA GLY A 833 -73.42 -41.51 -11.88
C GLY A 833 -72.26 -40.52 -12.00
N THR A 834 -72.57 -39.26 -12.34
CA THR A 834 -71.55 -38.20 -12.44
C THR A 834 -70.90 -37.86 -11.10
N ASP A 835 -71.65 -37.88 -9.99
CA ASP A 835 -71.10 -37.73 -8.64
C ASP A 835 -70.07 -38.83 -8.35
N THR A 836 -70.38 -40.07 -8.70
CA THR A 836 -69.49 -41.23 -8.48
C THR A 836 -68.18 -41.10 -9.26
N GLU A 837 -68.24 -40.74 -10.54
CA GLU A 837 -67.05 -40.51 -11.37
C GLU A 837 -66.19 -39.36 -10.86
N ARG A 838 -66.83 -38.30 -10.33
CA ARG A 838 -66.13 -37.15 -9.76
C ARG A 838 -65.30 -37.53 -8.53
N TYR A 839 -65.87 -38.30 -7.61
CA TYR A 839 -65.16 -38.75 -6.41
C TYR A 839 -64.08 -39.79 -6.73
N ASP A 840 -64.30 -40.67 -7.70
CA ASP A 840 -63.27 -41.61 -8.19
C ASP A 840 -62.03 -40.87 -8.76
N ARG A 841 -62.24 -39.80 -9.56
CA ARG A 841 -61.15 -38.95 -10.07
C ARG A 841 -60.43 -38.21 -8.95
N LEU A 842 -61.17 -37.61 -8.01
CA LEU A 842 -60.59 -36.90 -6.86
C LEU A 842 -59.71 -37.83 -6.01
N ARG A 843 -60.15 -39.08 -5.79
CA ARG A 843 -59.36 -40.08 -5.06
C ARG A 843 -58.05 -40.41 -5.78
N ALA A 844 -58.07 -40.55 -7.11
CA ALA A 844 -56.88 -40.82 -7.92
C ALA A 844 -55.87 -39.66 -7.88
N ASP A 845 -56.35 -38.42 -7.98
CA ASP A 845 -55.50 -37.22 -7.88
C ASP A 845 -54.89 -37.06 -6.48
N LEU A 846 -55.63 -37.37 -5.42
CA LEU A 846 -55.10 -37.35 -4.06
C LEU A 846 -54.05 -38.47 -3.86
N ALA A 847 -54.24 -39.64 -4.47
CA ALA A 847 -53.28 -40.75 -4.37
C ALA A 847 -51.94 -40.42 -5.02
N THR A 848 -51.94 -39.80 -6.21
CA THR A 848 -50.71 -39.38 -6.90
C THR A 848 -49.92 -38.34 -6.10
N ARG A 849 -50.60 -37.31 -5.56
CA ARG A 849 -49.97 -36.29 -4.70
C ARG A 849 -49.36 -36.87 -3.43
N ILE A 850 -50.01 -37.87 -2.82
CA ILE A 850 -49.47 -38.57 -1.65
C ILE A 850 -48.16 -39.30 -2.01
N GLU A 851 -48.11 -39.97 -3.15
CA GLU A 851 -46.88 -40.65 -3.62
C GLU A 851 -45.74 -39.67 -3.89
N GLU A 852 -46.02 -38.51 -4.48
CA GLU A 852 -45.01 -37.45 -4.73
C GLU A 852 -44.41 -36.90 -3.42
N ILE A 853 -45.25 -36.63 -2.42
CA ILE A 853 -44.78 -36.15 -1.11
C ILE A 853 -44.01 -37.26 -0.37
N GLN A 854 -44.43 -38.52 -0.47
CA GLN A 854 -43.69 -39.64 0.10
C GLN A 854 -42.31 -39.81 -0.55
N ALA A 855 -42.20 -39.69 -1.88
CA ALA A 855 -40.92 -39.72 -2.57
C ALA A 855 -40.00 -38.57 -2.11
N SER A 856 -40.57 -37.37 -1.96
CA SER A 856 -39.86 -36.20 -1.43
C SER A 856 -39.37 -36.38 0.01
N LEU A 857 -40.18 -36.97 0.89
CA LEU A 857 -39.81 -37.29 2.27
C LEU A 857 -38.68 -38.34 2.34
N ARG A 858 -38.67 -39.34 1.43
CA ARG A 858 -37.57 -40.33 1.37
C ARG A 858 -36.25 -39.69 0.97
N LEU A 859 -36.25 -38.85 -0.07
CA LEU A 859 -35.05 -38.12 -0.52
C LEU A 859 -34.50 -37.23 0.60
N LEU A 860 -35.38 -36.47 1.26
CA LEU A 860 -35.02 -35.58 2.36
C LEU A 860 -34.39 -36.34 3.56
N ASN A 861 -34.88 -37.55 3.86
CA ASN A 861 -34.31 -38.39 4.93
C ASN A 861 -32.90 -38.90 4.59
N VAL A 862 -32.62 -39.23 3.33
CA VAL A 862 -31.29 -39.64 2.88
C VAL A 862 -30.31 -38.47 2.99
N GLU A 863 -30.72 -37.28 2.58
CA GLU A 863 -29.92 -36.06 2.70
C GLU A 863 -29.64 -35.72 4.18
N LYS A 864 -30.66 -35.77 5.04
CA LYS A 864 -30.52 -35.55 6.49
C LYS A 864 -29.54 -36.52 7.14
N THR A 865 -29.64 -37.82 6.83
CA THR A 865 -28.73 -38.83 7.40
C THR A 865 -27.28 -38.57 7.00
N SER A 866 -27.02 -38.21 5.74
CA SER A 866 -25.67 -37.86 5.27
C SER A 866 -25.09 -36.63 5.97
N LEU A 867 -25.90 -35.60 6.23
CA LEU A 867 -25.45 -34.40 6.93
C LEU A 867 -25.20 -34.67 8.42
N HIS A 868 -25.98 -35.56 9.04
CA HIS A 868 -25.78 -35.93 10.44
C HIS A 868 -24.49 -36.75 10.64
N GLU A 869 -24.17 -37.66 9.71
CA GLU A 869 -22.87 -38.36 9.68
C GLU A 869 -21.70 -37.36 9.54
N ARG A 870 -21.86 -36.35 8.67
CA ARG A 870 -20.85 -35.30 8.47
C ARG A 870 -20.67 -34.42 9.71
N GLU A 871 -21.76 -34.04 10.37
CA GLU A 871 -21.74 -33.31 11.65
C GLU A 871 -21.00 -34.09 12.74
N GLY A 872 -21.26 -35.40 12.83
CA GLY A 872 -20.56 -36.31 13.75
C GLY A 872 -19.05 -36.41 13.46
N ALA A 873 -18.67 -36.56 12.20
CA ALA A 873 -17.25 -36.60 11.80
C ALA A 873 -16.51 -35.29 12.12
N LEU A 874 -17.15 -34.14 11.87
CA LEU A 874 -16.60 -32.83 12.24
C LEU A 874 -16.45 -32.69 13.76
N HIS A 875 -17.43 -33.19 14.53
CA HIS A 875 -17.34 -33.18 15.99
C HIS A 875 -16.17 -34.02 16.52
N GLU A 876 -15.93 -35.22 15.97
CA GLU A 876 -14.78 -36.05 16.35
C GLU A 876 -13.45 -35.37 16.01
N GLN A 877 -13.33 -34.69 14.87
CA GLN A 877 -12.12 -33.95 14.49
C GLN A 877 -11.85 -32.78 15.45
N ILE A 878 -12.90 -32.07 15.87
CA ILE A 878 -12.81 -30.99 16.86
C ILE A 878 -12.31 -31.52 18.21
N GLU A 879 -12.90 -32.61 18.71
CA GLU A 879 -12.46 -33.22 19.97
C GLU A 879 -11.03 -33.77 19.86
N GLY A 880 -10.66 -34.31 18.70
CA GLY A 880 -9.28 -34.72 18.40
C GLY A 880 -8.27 -33.58 18.51
N LEU A 881 -8.59 -32.38 18.02
CA LEU A 881 -7.72 -31.20 18.15
C LEU A 881 -7.64 -30.67 19.59
N ARG A 882 -8.74 -30.78 20.34
CA ARG A 882 -8.81 -30.31 21.74
C ARG A 882 -7.82 -31.02 22.65
N VAL A 883 -7.56 -32.31 22.39
CA VAL A 883 -6.54 -33.11 23.10
C VAL A 883 -5.13 -32.53 22.94
N TYR A 884 -4.84 -31.82 21.84
CA TYR A 884 -3.54 -31.18 21.60
C TYR A 884 -3.47 -29.73 22.10
N ILE A 885 -4.59 -29.00 22.02
CA ILE A 885 -4.69 -27.58 22.43
C ILE A 885 -4.54 -27.45 23.95
N ASP A 886 -5.32 -28.21 24.74
CA ASP A 886 -5.36 -28.02 26.21
C ASP A 886 -3.99 -28.24 26.91
N PRO A 887 -3.16 -29.24 26.54
CA PRO A 887 -1.82 -29.38 27.09
C PRO A 887 -0.87 -28.28 26.62
N ALA A 888 -0.94 -27.89 25.34
CA ALA A 888 -0.05 -26.88 24.79
C ALA A 888 -0.32 -25.46 25.33
N GLU A 889 -1.57 -25.14 25.70
CA GLU A 889 -1.89 -23.91 26.43
C GLU A 889 -1.25 -23.89 27.83
N LYS A 890 -1.23 -25.03 28.53
CA LYS A 890 -0.55 -25.16 29.82
C LYS A 890 0.96 -25.02 29.67
N ASP A 891 1.54 -25.68 28.67
CA ASP A 891 2.97 -25.58 28.38
C ASP A 891 3.35 -24.14 28.01
N LEU A 892 2.52 -23.43 27.24
CA LEU A 892 2.73 -22.03 26.89
C LEU A 892 2.76 -21.13 28.13
N ASN A 893 1.79 -21.28 29.03
CA ASN A 893 1.76 -20.51 30.29
C ASN A 893 3.01 -20.76 31.16
N THR A 894 3.48 -22.01 31.24
CA THR A 894 4.72 -22.32 31.98
C THR A 894 5.95 -21.74 31.30
N ALA A 895 5.98 -21.75 29.96
CA ALA A 895 7.09 -21.22 29.20
C ALA A 895 7.14 -19.69 29.25
N GLU A 896 6.01 -18.99 29.25
CA GLU A 896 5.96 -17.53 29.42
C GLU A 896 6.51 -17.07 30.79
N ALA A 897 6.24 -17.84 31.85
CA ALA A 897 6.82 -17.56 33.18
C ALA A 897 8.35 -17.73 33.21
N GLU A 898 8.88 -18.69 32.45
CA GLU A 898 10.32 -18.91 32.32
C GLU A 898 11.00 -17.87 31.41
N GLU A 899 10.30 -17.38 30.37
CA GLU A 899 10.75 -16.23 29.55
C GLU A 899 11.01 -15.01 30.42
N THR A 900 10.11 -14.75 31.37
CA THR A 900 10.22 -13.58 32.26
C THR A 900 11.44 -13.70 33.17
N ARG A 901 11.73 -14.91 33.68
CA ARG A 901 12.92 -15.17 34.50
C ARG A 901 14.22 -15.01 33.72
N LEU A 902 14.29 -15.53 32.50
CA LEU A 902 15.47 -15.39 31.63
C LEU A 902 15.70 -13.93 31.21
N GLN A 903 14.62 -13.18 30.97
CA GLN A 903 14.69 -11.75 30.70
C GLN A 903 15.25 -10.95 31.90
N GLU A 904 14.82 -11.27 33.13
CA GLU A 904 15.38 -10.66 34.33
C GLU A 904 16.87 -11.00 34.53
N ALA A 905 17.27 -12.25 34.21
CA ALA A 905 18.66 -12.68 34.28
C ALA A 905 19.55 -11.93 33.27
N GLU A 906 19.10 -11.76 32.03
CA GLU A 906 19.79 -10.97 31.00
C GLU A 906 19.93 -9.51 31.42
N ALA A 907 18.84 -8.88 31.89
CA ALA A 907 18.85 -7.49 32.33
C ALA A 907 19.82 -7.25 33.50
N ASN A 908 19.93 -8.22 34.43
CA ASN A 908 20.89 -8.14 35.53
C ASN A 908 22.34 -8.28 35.05
N ALA A 909 22.61 -9.20 34.12
CA ALA A 909 23.94 -9.35 33.52
C ALA A 909 24.35 -8.09 32.72
N GLN A 910 23.41 -7.47 32.02
CA GLN A 910 23.64 -6.22 31.27
C GLN A 910 23.99 -5.05 32.20
N ARG A 911 23.30 -4.92 33.34
CA ARG A 911 23.65 -3.91 34.37
C ARG A 911 25.04 -4.14 34.94
N SER A 912 25.39 -5.39 35.23
CA SER A 912 26.72 -5.74 35.73
C SER A 912 27.81 -5.39 34.72
N LEU A 913 27.60 -5.70 33.43
CA LEU A 913 28.51 -5.32 32.35
C LEU A 913 28.71 -3.80 32.28
N ALA A 914 27.62 -3.03 32.28
CA ALA A 914 27.69 -1.57 32.22
C ALA A 914 28.42 -0.94 33.42
N THR A 915 28.27 -1.53 34.62
CA THR A 915 29.03 -1.06 35.80
C THR A 915 30.53 -1.35 35.68
N THR A 916 30.90 -2.53 35.19
CA THR A 916 32.30 -2.93 35.05
C THR A 916 32.99 -2.18 33.92
N GLU A 917 32.29 -1.88 32.82
CA GLU A 917 32.80 -1.03 31.74
C GLU A 917 33.13 0.39 32.21
N ARG A 918 32.26 0.98 33.04
CA ARG A 918 32.53 2.31 33.64
C ARG A 918 33.78 2.30 34.52
N LEU A 919 33.93 1.29 35.37
CA LEU A 919 35.09 1.14 36.25
C LEU A 919 36.37 0.92 35.44
N HIS A 920 36.33 0.08 34.41
CA HIS A 920 37.48 -0.15 33.53
C HIS A 920 37.92 1.14 32.82
N ASN A 921 36.98 1.90 32.25
CA ASN A 921 37.27 3.17 31.59
C ASN A 921 37.88 4.19 32.57
N GLN A 922 37.42 4.23 33.82
CA GLN A 922 37.96 5.12 34.84
C GLN A 922 39.43 4.80 35.16
N VAL A 923 39.77 3.52 35.32
CA VAL A 923 41.15 3.11 35.61
C VAL A 923 42.05 3.24 34.37
N GLN A 924 41.54 3.00 33.15
CA GLN A 924 42.29 3.26 31.92
C GLN A 924 42.66 4.74 31.76
N LEU A 925 41.75 5.66 32.10
CA LEU A 925 42.05 7.09 32.10
C LEU A 925 43.13 7.46 33.13
N ASP A 926 43.14 6.80 34.29
CA ASP A 926 44.17 7.01 35.31
C ASP A 926 45.55 6.49 34.86
N LEU A 927 45.59 5.29 34.23
CA LEU A 927 46.79 4.76 33.60
C LEU A 927 47.33 5.72 32.53
N PHE A 928 46.46 6.22 31.64
CA PHE A 928 46.85 7.18 30.60
C PHE A 928 47.43 8.46 31.21
N ARG A 929 46.82 9.00 32.27
CA ARG A 929 47.36 10.17 32.99
C ARG A 929 48.73 9.90 33.59
N LYS A 930 48.96 8.71 34.15
CA LYS A 930 50.27 8.33 34.72
C LYS A 930 51.32 8.12 33.64
N GLN A 931 50.94 7.58 32.48
CA GLN A 931 51.80 7.49 31.29
C GLN A 931 52.18 8.87 30.77
N GLU A 932 51.20 9.74 30.54
CA GLU A 932 51.46 11.13 30.14
C GLU A 932 52.31 11.87 31.17
N ALA A 933 52.11 11.65 32.47
CA ALA A 933 52.94 12.25 33.51
C ALA A 933 54.40 11.78 33.43
N LEU A 934 54.64 10.49 33.19
CA LEU A 934 55.98 9.93 32.99
C LEU A 934 56.61 10.41 31.68
N ASP A 935 55.86 10.46 30.59
CA ASP A 935 56.34 10.95 29.28
C ASP A 935 56.62 12.46 29.31
N ASN A 936 55.78 13.25 29.99
CA ASN A 936 56.04 14.66 30.23
C ASN A 936 57.27 14.86 31.13
N LEU A 937 57.50 13.97 32.11
CA LEU A 937 58.71 14.00 32.93
C LEU A 937 59.94 13.63 32.10
N ARG A 938 59.83 12.62 31.23
CA ARG A 938 60.87 12.21 30.28
C ARG A 938 61.23 13.36 29.34
N GLN A 939 60.23 13.97 28.71
CA GLN A 939 60.41 15.12 27.82
C GLN A 939 61.05 16.28 28.57
N LYS A 940 60.62 16.61 29.79
CA LYS A 940 61.27 17.66 30.60
C LYS A 940 62.73 17.36 30.92
N ILE A 941 63.06 16.10 31.19
CA ILE A 941 64.44 15.67 31.43
C ILE A 941 65.27 15.80 30.14
N MET A 942 64.72 15.34 29.00
CA MET A 942 65.38 15.46 27.70
C MET A 942 65.52 16.91 27.24
N ASP A 943 64.53 17.77 27.50
CA ASP A 943 64.55 19.20 27.18
C ASP A 943 65.61 19.95 28.01
N ASP A 944 65.76 19.60 29.29
CA ASP A 944 66.72 20.26 30.20
C ASP A 944 68.17 19.76 30.01
N PHE A 945 68.40 18.52 29.56
CA PHE A 945 69.72 17.86 29.53
C PHE A 945 70.21 17.33 28.18
N GLY A 946 69.32 17.15 27.19
CA GLY A 946 69.64 16.55 25.90
C GLY A 946 69.59 15.01 25.93
N LEU A 947 70.66 14.36 25.48
CA LEU A 947 70.78 12.89 25.50
C LEU A 947 71.12 12.40 26.91
N VAL A 948 70.15 11.74 27.55
CA VAL A 948 70.25 11.22 28.92
C VAL A 948 70.01 9.72 28.94
N MET A 949 70.80 9.01 29.73
CA MET A 949 70.63 7.58 30.01
C MET A 949 69.56 7.40 31.08
N PHE A 950 68.48 6.69 30.75
CA PHE A 950 67.44 6.35 31.70
C PHE A 950 67.58 4.89 32.11
N ASP A 951 67.80 4.64 33.40
CA ASP A 951 67.60 3.31 33.97
C ASP A 951 66.10 3.03 34.08
N TYR A 952 65.68 1.89 33.55
CA TYR A 952 64.31 1.41 33.58
C TYR A 952 64.22 0.16 34.47
N GLU A 953 63.17 0.05 35.28
CA GLU A 953 62.91 -1.17 36.04
C GLU A 953 62.67 -2.38 35.10
N PRO A 954 62.90 -3.64 35.54
CA PRO A 954 62.93 -4.83 34.67
C PRO A 954 61.67 -5.08 33.80
N ASP A 955 60.51 -4.55 34.21
CA ASP A 955 59.23 -4.67 33.48
C ASP A 955 58.87 -3.41 32.65
N VAL A 956 59.75 -2.41 32.61
CA VAL A 956 59.63 -1.21 31.77
C VAL A 956 60.66 -1.32 30.65
N SER A 957 60.22 -1.77 29.47
CA SER A 957 61.10 -1.85 28.30
C SER A 957 61.50 -0.44 27.85
N GLY A 958 62.71 -0.03 28.19
CA GLY A 958 63.37 1.14 27.64
C GLY A 958 64.37 0.78 26.52
N PRO A 959 64.75 1.74 25.68
CA PRO A 959 65.78 1.54 24.67
C PRO A 959 67.12 1.14 25.34
N VAL A 960 67.72 0.05 24.88
CA VAL A 960 69.05 -0.39 25.34
C VAL A 960 70.08 0.63 24.84
N PRO A 961 70.91 1.21 25.73
CA PRO A 961 71.72 2.35 25.35
C PRO A 961 72.94 1.96 24.50
N LEU A 962 73.30 2.84 23.56
CA LEU A 962 74.52 2.77 22.75
C LEU A 962 75.77 3.09 23.59
N PRO A 963 76.90 2.40 23.40
CA PRO A 963 78.13 2.62 24.16
C PRO A 963 78.88 3.85 23.61
N LEU A 964 78.48 5.05 24.03
CA LEU A 964 79.17 6.30 23.73
C LEU A 964 79.86 6.82 25.00
N GLU A 965 81.09 6.38 25.26
CA GLU A 965 81.89 6.89 26.38
C GLU A 965 82.18 8.40 26.19
N GLY A 966 81.74 9.21 27.16
CA GLY A 966 82.15 10.61 27.33
C GLY A 966 81.17 11.69 26.82
N MET A 967 80.01 11.33 26.25
CA MET A 967 79.01 12.30 25.76
C MET A 967 77.58 12.12 26.32
N VAL A 968 77.37 11.21 27.28
CA VAL A 968 76.04 10.95 27.85
C VAL A 968 76.05 11.20 29.36
N GLU A 969 75.08 11.97 29.86
CA GLU A 969 74.91 12.23 31.30
C GLU A 969 74.03 11.12 31.92
N GLU A 970 74.51 10.47 32.98
CA GLU A 970 73.78 9.43 33.73
C GLU A 970 73.01 10.06 34.89
N LEU A 971 71.72 9.71 35.02
CA LEU A 971 70.89 10.13 36.16
C LEU A 971 71.24 9.30 37.40
N PRO A 972 71.51 9.93 38.56
CA PRO A 972 71.81 9.18 39.78
C PRO A 972 70.55 8.48 40.33
N VAL A 973 70.69 7.24 40.79
CA VAL A 973 69.65 6.52 41.53
C VAL A 973 69.62 7.06 42.96
N VAL A 974 68.70 8.00 43.23
CA VAL A 974 68.54 8.64 44.54
C VAL A 974 67.28 8.10 45.20
N THR A 975 67.43 7.42 46.34
CA THR A 975 66.31 6.84 47.11
C THR A 975 65.72 7.79 48.15
N GLU A 976 66.49 8.78 48.63
CA GLU A 976 66.02 9.82 49.57
C GLU A 976 66.61 11.19 49.20
N ILE A 977 65.77 12.24 49.20
CA ILE A 977 66.17 13.62 48.91
C ILE A 977 66.63 14.33 50.19
N SER A 978 67.77 15.04 50.15
CA SER A 978 68.19 15.94 51.24
C SER A 978 67.20 17.12 51.40
N PRO A 979 66.76 17.48 52.63
CA PRO A 979 65.74 18.52 52.85
C PRO A 979 66.15 19.92 52.36
N ASP A 980 67.46 20.18 52.16
CA ASP A 980 67.97 21.43 51.60
C ASP A 980 68.05 21.44 50.06
N LEU A 981 67.79 20.32 49.38
CA LEU A 981 67.89 20.22 47.92
C LEU A 981 66.77 21.00 47.22
N GLU A 982 65.53 20.87 47.70
CA GLU A 982 64.40 21.63 47.15
C GLU A 982 64.56 23.14 47.40
N SER A 983 65.08 23.54 48.56
CA SER A 983 65.31 24.96 48.88
C SER A 983 66.41 25.56 48.01
N ASN A 984 67.48 24.81 47.72
CA ASN A 984 68.56 25.20 46.81
C ASN A 984 68.12 25.20 45.33
N LEU A 985 67.37 24.19 44.88
CA LEU A 985 66.74 24.15 43.55
C LEU A 985 65.81 25.35 43.39
N THR A 986 65.02 25.68 44.42
CA THR A 986 64.12 26.84 44.41
C THR A 986 64.92 28.14 44.37
N ARG A 987 66.04 28.26 45.11
CA ARG A 987 66.90 29.46 45.06
C ARG A 987 67.54 29.66 43.69
N GLN A 988 68.12 28.62 43.11
CA GLN A 988 68.75 28.60 41.78
C GLN A 988 67.72 28.84 40.67
N ARG A 989 66.57 28.13 40.70
CA ARG A 989 65.42 28.41 39.80
C ARG A 989 64.89 29.82 40.00
N THR A 990 64.86 30.36 41.22
CA THR A 990 64.40 31.75 41.46
C THR A 990 65.40 32.75 40.91
N GLN A 991 66.70 32.45 40.93
CA GLN A 991 67.74 33.31 40.36
C GLN A 991 67.67 33.31 38.83
N VAL A 992 67.55 32.14 38.18
CA VAL A 992 67.31 32.01 36.73
C VAL A 992 65.92 32.57 36.32
N ARG A 993 64.87 32.35 37.12
CA ARG A 993 63.53 32.94 36.92
C ARG A 993 63.49 34.46 37.14
N ARG A 994 64.30 35.01 38.07
CA ARG A 994 64.42 36.47 38.28
C ARG A 994 65.13 37.15 37.12
N MET A 995 66.09 36.47 36.48
CA MET A 995 66.68 36.90 35.22
C MET A 995 65.66 36.78 34.06
N GLY A 996 64.75 35.80 34.16
CA GLY A 996 63.63 35.57 33.25
C GLY A 996 64.01 34.66 32.08
N PRO A 997 63.08 34.28 31.19
CA PRO A 997 63.43 33.62 29.94
C PRO A 997 64.27 34.58 29.11
N ILE A 998 65.45 34.11 28.72
CA ILE A 998 66.40 34.93 28.01
C ILE A 998 66.74 34.26 26.70
N ASN A 999 66.62 35.03 25.64
CA ASN A 999 66.56 34.50 24.29
C ASN A 999 67.92 34.71 23.58
N PRO A 1000 68.73 33.66 23.38
CA PRO A 1000 70.04 33.75 22.73
C PRO A 1000 69.94 34.09 21.23
N GLU A 1001 68.78 33.80 20.62
CA GLU A 1001 68.43 34.12 19.24
C GLU A 1001 67.62 35.42 19.12
N ALA A 1002 67.38 36.12 20.24
CA ALA A 1002 66.51 37.30 20.32
C ALA A 1002 66.83 38.37 19.28
N LYS A 1003 68.10 38.44 18.88
CA LYS A 1003 68.57 39.38 17.88
C LYS A 1003 68.11 39.03 16.46
N GLN A 1004 68.07 37.75 16.10
CA GLN A 1004 67.60 37.28 14.79
C GLN A 1004 66.08 37.11 14.74
N GLU A 1005 65.47 36.72 15.86
CA GLU A 1005 64.00 36.63 15.98
C GLU A 1005 63.32 37.99 15.97
N PHE A 1006 63.94 39.03 16.55
CA PHE A 1006 63.41 40.39 16.48
C PHE A 1006 63.21 40.87 15.03
N ASP A 1007 64.18 40.59 14.16
CA ASP A 1007 64.14 41.02 12.75
C ASP A 1007 63.06 40.27 11.95
N ARG A 1008 62.92 38.95 12.15
CA ARG A 1008 61.90 38.12 11.47
C ARG A 1008 60.48 38.41 11.95
N GLU A 1009 60.29 38.54 13.26
CA GLU A 1009 58.97 38.79 13.85
C GLU A 1009 58.47 40.21 13.55
N SER A 1010 59.37 41.18 13.31
CA SER A 1010 59.02 42.54 12.87
C SER A 1010 58.35 42.57 11.49
N GLU A 1011 58.90 41.84 10.51
CA GLU A 1011 58.28 41.71 9.18
C GLU A 1011 56.92 41.00 9.25
N ARG A 1012 56.84 39.92 10.02
CA ARG A 1012 55.60 39.16 10.22
C ARG A 1012 54.51 39.98 10.92
N TYR A 1013 54.88 40.77 11.92
CA TYR A 1013 53.97 41.68 12.60
C TYR A 1013 53.41 42.75 11.64
N SER A 1014 54.23 43.27 10.73
CA SER A 1014 53.78 44.25 9.72
C SER A 1014 52.76 43.67 8.74
N PHE A 1015 52.95 42.41 8.30
CA PHE A 1015 52.03 41.70 7.42
C PHE A 1015 50.71 41.34 8.11
N MET A 1016 50.78 40.83 9.34
CA MET A 1016 49.60 40.49 10.14
C MET A 1016 48.78 41.73 10.52
N ARG A 1017 49.43 42.87 10.74
CA ARG A 1017 48.75 44.15 10.95
C ARG A 1017 47.92 44.58 9.74
N ALA A 1018 48.43 44.40 8.53
CA ALA A 1018 47.66 44.65 7.30
C ALA A 1018 46.45 43.71 7.18
N GLN A 1019 46.62 42.42 7.49
CA GLN A 1019 45.54 41.43 7.49
C GLN A 1019 44.48 41.69 8.58
N VAL A 1020 44.89 42.15 9.77
CA VAL A 1020 43.97 42.57 10.84
C VAL A 1020 43.19 43.80 10.42
N ASP A 1021 43.83 44.77 9.77
CA ASP A 1021 43.12 45.95 9.27
C ASP A 1021 42.11 45.56 8.17
N ASP A 1022 42.43 44.59 7.31
CA ASP A 1022 41.50 44.06 6.30
C ASP A 1022 40.37 43.21 6.91
N LEU A 1023 40.65 42.40 7.95
CA LEU A 1023 39.64 41.62 8.66
C LEU A 1023 38.76 42.49 9.56
N ARG A 1024 39.30 43.57 10.15
CA ARG A 1024 38.52 44.59 10.85
C ARG A 1024 37.62 45.32 9.89
N LYS A 1025 38.12 45.70 8.70
CA LYS A 1025 37.28 46.23 7.63
C LYS A 1025 36.21 45.22 7.22
N ALA A 1026 36.53 43.95 7.01
CA ALA A 1026 35.53 42.94 6.67
C ALA A 1026 34.52 42.69 7.81
N GLU A 1027 34.94 42.74 9.08
CA GLU A 1027 34.05 42.65 10.24
C GLU A 1027 33.16 43.88 10.35
N GLU A 1028 33.72 45.07 10.11
CA GLU A 1028 33.00 46.34 10.09
C GLU A 1028 32.04 46.42 8.91
N ASP A 1029 32.46 45.99 7.72
CA ASP A 1029 31.64 45.82 6.51
C ASP A 1029 30.54 44.79 6.74
N LEU A 1030 30.80 43.65 7.40
CA LEU A 1030 29.77 42.67 7.73
C LEU A 1030 28.82 43.16 8.82
N LYS A 1031 29.31 43.87 9.84
CA LYS A 1031 28.46 44.54 10.84
C LYS A 1031 27.65 45.65 10.20
N GLN A 1032 28.23 46.38 9.26
CA GLN A 1032 27.57 47.43 8.50
C GLN A 1032 26.53 46.80 7.58
N VAL A 1033 26.82 45.72 6.86
CA VAL A 1033 25.86 44.97 6.05
C VAL A 1033 24.77 44.37 6.93
N ILE A 1034 25.07 43.84 8.12
CA ILE A 1034 24.04 43.33 9.05
C ILE A 1034 23.21 44.47 9.62
N ALA A 1035 23.82 45.60 9.99
CA ALA A 1035 23.12 46.77 10.48
C ALA A 1035 22.28 47.43 9.38
N GLU A 1036 22.77 47.47 8.14
CA GLU A 1036 22.06 47.89 6.95
C GLU A 1036 20.93 46.92 6.65
N LEU A 1037 21.14 45.60 6.73
CA LEU A 1037 20.08 44.59 6.56
C LEU A 1037 19.06 44.65 7.70
N ASP A 1038 19.47 44.90 8.94
CA ASP A 1038 18.59 45.05 10.10
C ASP A 1038 17.82 46.36 10.05
N GLU A 1039 18.45 47.44 9.62
CA GLU A 1039 17.80 48.73 9.44
C GLU A 1039 16.88 48.70 8.22
N LEU A 1040 17.29 48.08 7.10
CA LEU A 1040 16.43 47.84 5.95
C LEU A 1040 15.26 46.93 6.32
N THR A 1041 15.51 45.87 7.10
CA THR A 1041 14.46 44.98 7.59
C THR A 1041 13.52 45.74 8.51
N ARG A 1042 14.03 46.54 9.45
CA ARG A 1042 13.22 47.36 10.37
C ARG A 1042 12.43 48.44 9.64
N GLN A 1043 13.05 49.14 8.71
CA GLN A 1043 12.44 50.20 7.91
C GLN A 1043 11.37 49.61 6.99
N GLU A 1044 11.69 48.58 6.20
CA GLU A 1044 10.73 47.97 5.27
C GLU A 1044 9.64 47.21 6.03
N PHE A 1045 9.95 46.54 7.15
CA PHE A 1045 8.93 45.93 8.00
C PHE A 1045 8.05 46.96 8.69
N SER A 1046 8.58 48.04 9.28
CA SER A 1046 7.78 49.10 9.91
C SER A 1046 6.94 49.85 8.89
N LYS A 1047 7.53 50.23 7.76
CA LYS A 1047 6.83 50.91 6.66
C LYS A 1047 5.73 50.03 6.08
N THR A 1048 6.00 48.74 5.90
CA THR A 1048 4.99 47.78 5.44
C THR A 1048 3.94 47.54 6.53
N PHE A 1049 4.32 47.40 7.79
CA PHE A 1049 3.39 47.23 8.91
C PHE A 1049 2.46 48.43 9.07
N ASP A 1050 2.98 49.65 9.03
CA ASP A 1050 2.21 50.89 9.13
C ASP A 1050 1.32 51.09 7.90
N ALA A 1051 1.83 50.77 6.70
CA ALA A 1051 1.05 50.82 5.47
C ALA A 1051 -0.08 49.77 5.50
N VAL A 1052 0.21 48.56 5.96
CA VAL A 1052 -0.76 47.47 6.09
C VAL A 1052 -1.76 47.78 7.19
N ASP A 1053 -1.37 48.30 8.36
CA ASP A 1053 -2.30 48.71 9.42
C ASP A 1053 -3.23 49.83 8.95
N LYS A 1054 -2.70 50.82 8.23
CA LYS A 1054 -3.50 51.91 7.65
C LYS A 1054 -4.49 51.39 6.60
N GLN A 1055 -4.03 50.53 5.69
CA GLN A 1055 -4.91 49.92 4.69
C GLN A 1055 -5.88 48.94 5.32
N PHE A 1056 -5.47 48.19 6.34
CA PHE A 1056 -6.32 47.27 7.07
C PHE A 1056 -7.45 48.00 7.78
N ARG A 1057 -7.16 49.12 8.48
CA ARG A 1057 -8.18 50.03 9.03
C ARG A 1057 -9.17 50.49 7.96
N ALA A 1058 -8.67 50.96 6.83
CA ALA A 1058 -9.50 51.48 5.73
C ALA A 1058 -10.36 50.38 5.09
N MET A 1059 -9.77 49.22 4.78
CA MET A 1059 -10.44 48.07 4.17
C MET A 1059 -11.44 47.45 5.14
N PHE A 1060 -11.11 47.35 6.43
CA PHE A 1060 -12.01 46.86 7.47
C PHE A 1060 -13.23 47.78 7.61
N THR A 1061 -13.03 49.09 7.78
CA THR A 1061 -14.17 50.03 7.89
C THR A 1061 -15.02 50.04 6.61
N ARG A 1062 -14.42 49.90 5.43
CA ARG A 1062 -15.15 49.84 4.15
C ARG A 1062 -15.92 48.53 3.96
N LEU A 1063 -15.33 47.38 4.33
CA LEU A 1063 -15.97 46.07 4.26
C LEU A 1063 -17.09 45.92 5.28
N PHE A 1064 -16.93 46.42 6.51
CA PHE A 1064 -17.94 46.33 7.58
C PHE A 1064 -18.94 47.50 7.60
N GLY A 1065 -18.68 48.60 6.89
CA GLY A 1065 -19.56 49.78 6.84
C GLY A 1065 -19.56 50.60 8.13
N GLY A 1066 -18.50 50.44 8.95
CA GLY A 1066 -18.34 50.99 10.29
C GLY A 1066 -17.42 50.12 11.15
N GLY A 1067 -17.14 50.53 12.39
CA GLY A 1067 -16.19 49.82 13.27
C GLY A 1067 -14.72 50.17 13.01
N SER A 1068 -13.83 49.66 13.83
CA SER A 1068 -12.38 49.92 13.77
C SER A 1068 -11.59 48.65 14.08
N ALA A 1069 -10.61 48.31 13.28
CA ALA A 1069 -9.64 47.26 13.59
C ALA A 1069 -8.22 47.82 13.48
N ARG A 1070 -7.30 47.36 14.31
CA ARG A 1070 -5.88 47.75 14.25
C ARG A 1070 -4.99 46.55 14.48
N LEU A 1071 -3.78 46.66 13.96
CA LEU A 1071 -2.69 45.73 14.24
C LEU A 1071 -1.88 46.25 15.43
N ALA A 1072 -1.53 45.35 16.34
CA ALA A 1072 -0.71 45.63 17.51
C ALA A 1072 0.53 44.73 17.52
N LEU A 1073 1.67 45.29 17.91
CA LEU A 1073 2.91 44.54 18.09
C LEU A 1073 2.97 44.04 19.55
N THR A 1074 3.32 42.76 19.76
CA THR A 1074 3.42 42.19 21.11
C THR A 1074 4.58 42.80 21.90
N ASP A 1075 5.68 43.11 21.21
CA ASP A 1075 6.84 43.84 21.72
C ASP A 1075 7.21 45.00 20.76
N PRO A 1076 6.82 46.24 21.07
CA PRO A 1076 7.09 47.39 20.21
C PRO A 1076 8.57 47.78 20.11
N ASP A 1077 9.40 47.39 21.08
CA ASP A 1077 10.81 47.80 21.16
C ASP A 1077 11.73 46.85 20.35
N ASN A 1078 11.26 45.65 20.01
CA ASN A 1078 12.00 44.67 19.21
C ASN A 1078 11.28 44.30 17.90
N LEU A 1079 11.34 45.20 16.91
CA LEU A 1079 10.76 44.99 15.58
C LEU A 1079 11.33 43.77 14.82
N VAL A 1080 12.46 43.21 15.25
CA VAL A 1080 13.12 42.07 14.60
C VAL A 1080 12.53 40.72 15.06
N GLU A 1081 11.93 40.64 16.25
CA GLU A 1081 11.38 39.38 16.79
C GLU A 1081 9.93 39.47 17.31
N THR A 1082 9.34 40.67 17.38
CA THR A 1082 7.94 40.90 17.81
C THR A 1082 6.87 40.15 17.02
N GLY A 1083 5.83 39.65 17.70
CA GLY A 1083 4.63 39.08 17.09
C GLY A 1083 3.58 40.14 16.75
N ILE A 1084 2.63 39.78 15.88
CA ILE A 1084 1.55 40.68 15.44
C ILE A 1084 0.20 40.17 15.97
N GLU A 1085 -0.48 40.97 16.77
CA GLU A 1085 -1.85 40.78 17.23
C GLU A 1085 -2.84 41.62 16.43
N ILE A 1086 -4.08 41.14 16.35
CA ILE A 1086 -5.17 41.84 15.65
C ILE A 1086 -6.24 42.18 16.68
N GLU A 1087 -6.53 43.46 16.80
CA GLU A 1087 -7.60 43.98 17.64
C GLU A 1087 -8.74 44.47 16.73
N ALA A 1088 -9.93 43.90 16.88
CA ALA A 1088 -11.09 44.26 16.06
C ALA A 1088 -12.25 44.76 16.93
N ARG A 1089 -12.87 45.86 16.50
CA ARG A 1089 -14.07 46.45 17.12
C ARG A 1089 -15.17 46.60 16.07
N LEU A 1090 -16.20 45.77 16.19
CA LEU A 1090 -17.38 45.83 15.36
C LEU A 1090 -18.26 47.06 15.67
N PRO A 1091 -19.06 47.55 14.70
CA PRO A 1091 -20.00 48.66 14.92
C PRO A 1091 -20.92 48.39 16.13
N GLY A 1092 -20.91 49.28 17.12
CA GLY A 1092 -21.77 49.17 18.31
C GLY A 1092 -21.33 48.18 19.39
N ARG A 1093 -20.19 47.48 19.26
CA ARG A 1093 -19.65 46.53 20.26
C ARG A 1093 -18.33 47.02 20.90
N ARG A 1094 -17.96 46.43 22.04
CA ARG A 1094 -16.66 46.65 22.73
C ARG A 1094 -15.54 45.89 22.02
N GLU A 1095 -14.29 46.28 22.27
CA GLU A 1095 -13.09 45.59 21.78
C GLU A 1095 -13.07 44.13 22.26
N GLN A 1096 -12.85 43.20 21.34
CA GLN A 1096 -12.83 41.76 21.61
C GLN A 1096 -11.70 41.10 20.81
N GLY A 1097 -11.08 40.07 21.38
CA GLY A 1097 -10.11 39.24 20.68
C GLY A 1097 -10.77 38.38 19.58
N LEU A 1098 -9.99 38.02 18.55
CA LEU A 1098 -10.43 37.27 17.36
C LEU A 1098 -11.26 36.00 17.66
N ALA A 1099 -11.01 35.35 18.80
CA ALA A 1099 -11.67 34.11 19.20
C ALA A 1099 -13.18 34.27 19.51
N LEU A 1100 -13.67 35.49 19.76
CA LEU A 1100 -15.05 35.79 20.16
C LEU A 1100 -15.95 36.31 19.02
N LEU A 1101 -15.42 36.39 17.79
CA LEU A 1101 -16.13 36.85 16.59
C LEU A 1101 -16.91 35.70 15.90
N SER A 1102 -18.02 36.00 15.21
CA SER A 1102 -18.75 35.00 14.43
C SER A 1102 -17.98 34.57 13.16
N GLY A 1103 -18.28 33.39 12.60
CA GLY A 1103 -17.56 32.83 11.45
C GLY A 1103 -17.52 33.73 10.20
N GLY A 1104 -18.62 34.45 9.91
CA GLY A 1104 -18.67 35.43 8.81
C GLY A 1104 -17.86 36.70 9.09
N GLU A 1105 -17.88 37.20 10.34
CA GLU A 1105 -17.09 38.37 10.77
C GLU A 1105 -15.58 38.06 10.81
N ARG A 1106 -15.20 36.85 11.21
CA ARG A 1106 -13.81 36.37 11.12
C ARG A 1106 -13.36 36.30 9.67
N SER A 1107 -14.16 35.71 8.80
CA SER A 1107 -13.85 35.61 7.37
C SER A 1107 -13.66 37.00 6.73
N LEU A 1108 -14.53 37.96 7.04
CA LEU A 1108 -14.40 39.35 6.58
C LEU A 1108 -13.14 40.05 7.13
N THR A 1109 -12.78 39.80 8.39
CA THR A 1109 -11.58 40.36 9.01
C THR A 1109 -10.30 39.82 8.36
N ALA A 1110 -10.28 38.51 8.07
CA ALA A 1110 -9.18 37.86 7.35
C ALA A 1110 -9.06 38.39 5.91
N VAL A 1111 -10.18 38.51 5.19
CA VAL A 1111 -10.21 39.10 3.85
C VAL A 1111 -9.72 40.54 3.86
N ALA A 1112 -10.12 41.35 4.85
CA ALA A 1112 -9.64 42.72 5.00
C ALA A 1112 -8.12 42.78 5.21
N LEU A 1113 -7.55 41.87 6.00
CA LEU A 1113 -6.11 41.80 6.23
C LEU A 1113 -5.35 41.37 4.98
N VAL A 1114 -5.81 40.33 4.31
CA VAL A 1114 -5.21 39.83 3.06
C VAL A 1114 -5.29 40.89 1.96
N PHE A 1115 -6.41 41.61 1.84
CA PHE A 1115 -6.56 42.67 0.84
C PHE A 1115 -5.70 43.89 1.17
N ALA A 1116 -5.51 44.21 2.45
CA ALA A 1116 -4.55 45.22 2.88
C ALA A 1116 -3.12 44.83 2.52
N LEU A 1117 -2.74 43.56 2.72
CA LEU A 1117 -1.43 43.02 2.31
C LEU A 1117 -1.26 43.07 0.78
N LEU A 1118 -2.26 42.65 0.00
CA LEU A 1118 -2.24 42.72 -1.47
C LEU A 1118 -2.18 44.15 -2.00
N LYS A 1119 -2.81 45.12 -1.33
CA LYS A 1119 -2.76 46.53 -1.73
C LYS A 1119 -1.38 47.14 -1.48
N VAL A 1120 -0.71 46.75 -0.39
CA VAL A 1120 0.62 47.27 -0.02
C VAL A 1120 1.74 46.54 -0.76
N SER A 1121 1.62 45.23 -0.96
CA SER A 1121 2.57 44.36 -1.66
C SER A 1121 1.83 43.54 -2.71
N PRO A 1122 1.57 44.10 -3.91
CA PRO A 1122 0.79 43.43 -4.93
C PRO A 1122 1.53 42.19 -5.43
N THR A 1123 0.85 41.04 -5.40
CA THR A 1123 1.34 39.84 -6.08
C THR A 1123 1.01 39.94 -7.57
N PRO A 1124 1.84 39.38 -8.45
CA PRO A 1124 1.58 39.39 -9.89
C PRO A 1124 0.31 38.59 -10.24
N VAL A 1125 0.00 37.54 -9.46
CA VAL A 1125 -1.20 36.70 -9.58
C VAL A 1125 -1.76 36.44 -8.19
N CYS A 1126 -3.09 36.40 -8.07
CA CYS A 1126 -3.79 35.97 -6.85
C CYS A 1126 -4.95 35.04 -7.21
N VAL A 1127 -5.00 33.87 -6.57
CA VAL A 1127 -6.05 32.86 -6.76
C VAL A 1127 -6.94 32.84 -5.52
N MET A 1128 -8.25 32.97 -5.69
CA MET A 1128 -9.24 32.90 -4.60
C MET A 1128 -10.18 31.72 -4.83
N ASP A 1129 -10.24 30.78 -3.89
CA ASP A 1129 -11.11 29.60 -3.93
C ASP A 1129 -12.22 29.72 -2.89
N GLU A 1130 -13.43 30.05 -3.36
CA GLU A 1130 -14.69 30.13 -2.60
C GLU A 1130 -14.65 31.07 -1.37
N VAL A 1131 -13.83 32.13 -1.44
CA VAL A 1131 -13.66 33.12 -0.35
C VAL A 1131 -14.95 33.90 -0.06
N ASP A 1132 -15.84 34.03 -1.04
CA ASP A 1132 -17.12 34.74 -0.94
C ASP A 1132 -18.28 33.88 -0.45
N ALA A 1133 -18.06 32.58 -0.19
CA ALA A 1133 -19.10 31.65 0.27
C ALA A 1133 -19.62 31.95 1.70
N MET A 1134 -18.80 32.59 2.53
CA MET A 1134 -19.13 32.94 3.92
C MET A 1134 -19.55 34.41 4.08
N LEU A 1135 -19.74 35.14 2.97
CA LEU A 1135 -20.06 36.57 2.95
C LEU A 1135 -21.55 36.81 2.66
N ASP A 1136 -22.19 37.67 3.47
CA ASP A 1136 -23.57 38.11 3.23
C ASP A 1136 -23.69 38.97 1.97
N GLU A 1137 -24.86 38.97 1.32
CA GLU A 1137 -25.13 39.64 0.04
C GLU A 1137 -24.78 41.15 0.05
N ALA A 1138 -24.99 41.83 1.19
CA ALA A 1138 -24.64 43.25 1.38
C ALA A 1138 -23.11 43.52 1.48
N ASN A 1139 -22.32 42.50 1.83
CA ASN A 1139 -20.86 42.59 1.95
C ASN A 1139 -20.16 42.08 0.69
N VAL A 1140 -20.77 41.14 -0.05
CA VAL A 1140 -20.31 40.68 -1.37
C VAL A 1140 -20.20 41.83 -2.37
N GLY A 1141 -21.14 42.79 -2.35
CA GLY A 1141 -21.06 43.99 -3.19
C GLY A 1141 -19.81 44.85 -2.93
N ARG A 1142 -19.45 45.06 -1.65
CA ARG A 1142 -18.26 45.82 -1.26
C ARG A 1142 -16.97 45.06 -1.56
N PHE A 1143 -16.99 43.75 -1.37
CA PHE A 1143 -15.91 42.84 -1.75
C PHE A 1143 -15.62 42.90 -3.25
N ARG A 1144 -16.67 42.85 -4.08
CA ARG A 1144 -16.59 42.99 -5.53
C ARG A 1144 -15.94 44.30 -5.97
N ASP A 1145 -16.37 45.42 -5.40
CA ASP A 1145 -15.82 46.74 -5.75
C ASP A 1145 -14.33 46.86 -5.38
N LEU A 1146 -13.92 46.22 -4.28
CA LEU A 1146 -12.51 46.13 -3.89
C LEU A 1146 -11.70 45.21 -4.79
N LEU A 1147 -12.27 44.07 -5.19
CA LEU A 1147 -11.65 43.13 -6.13
C LEU A 1147 -11.36 43.82 -7.48
N GLN A 1148 -12.31 44.61 -7.98
CA GLN A 1148 -12.17 45.36 -9.23
C GLN A 1148 -11.18 46.54 -9.11
N GLU A 1149 -11.02 47.10 -7.92
CA GLU A 1149 -10.01 48.13 -7.67
C GLU A 1149 -8.60 47.53 -7.65
N LEU A 1150 -8.44 46.38 -6.99
CA LEU A 1150 -7.17 45.66 -6.89
C LEU A 1150 -6.76 45.00 -8.21
N SER A 1151 -7.71 44.64 -9.07
CA SER A 1151 -7.44 43.98 -10.36
C SER A 1151 -6.67 44.83 -11.36
N ARG A 1152 -6.47 46.13 -11.06
CA ARG A 1152 -5.64 47.05 -11.84
C ARG A 1152 -4.16 46.68 -11.79
N ASP A 1153 -3.72 46.17 -10.64
CA ASP A 1153 -2.30 45.91 -10.35
C ASP A 1153 -2.00 44.40 -10.19
N THR A 1154 -3.01 43.59 -9.83
CA THR A 1154 -2.89 42.14 -9.64
C THR A 1154 -3.85 41.38 -10.56
N GLN A 1155 -3.37 40.31 -11.19
CA GLN A 1155 -4.23 39.39 -11.96
C GLN A 1155 -4.99 38.47 -11.00
N PHE A 1156 -6.33 38.49 -11.04
CA PHE A 1156 -7.15 37.66 -10.15
C PHE A 1156 -7.74 36.46 -10.87
N ILE A 1157 -7.65 35.29 -10.22
CA ILE A 1157 -8.36 34.07 -10.62
C ILE A 1157 -9.31 33.72 -9.49
N VAL A 1158 -10.61 33.90 -9.69
CA VAL A 1158 -11.62 33.72 -8.64
C VAL A 1158 -12.49 32.52 -8.95
N ILE A 1159 -12.42 31.49 -8.11
CA ILE A 1159 -13.33 30.35 -8.12
C ILE A 1159 -14.50 30.69 -7.20
N THR A 1160 -15.70 30.84 -7.77
CA THR A 1160 -16.89 31.27 -7.04
C THR A 1160 -18.17 30.69 -7.63
N HIS A 1161 -19.21 30.57 -6.80
CA HIS A 1161 -20.58 30.30 -7.21
C HIS A 1161 -21.49 31.54 -7.05
N ASN A 1162 -20.97 32.65 -6.54
CA ASN A 1162 -21.72 33.87 -6.27
C ASN A 1162 -21.87 34.72 -7.53
N ARG A 1163 -23.13 34.93 -7.94
CA ARG A 1163 -23.47 35.67 -9.17
C ARG A 1163 -22.91 37.10 -9.19
N ASN A 1164 -22.85 37.77 -8.03
CA ASN A 1164 -22.39 39.16 -7.94
C ASN A 1164 -20.87 39.29 -8.14
N THR A 1165 -20.09 38.27 -7.75
CA THR A 1165 -18.63 38.23 -7.95
C THR A 1165 -18.28 37.88 -9.41
N VAL A 1166 -19.11 37.07 -10.07
CA VAL A 1166 -18.92 36.68 -11.49
C VAL A 1166 -19.13 37.86 -12.45
N GLN A 1167 -19.99 38.83 -12.09
CA GLN A 1167 -20.32 39.99 -12.93
C GLN A 1167 -19.14 40.94 -13.21
N VAL A 1168 -18.09 40.91 -12.39
CA VAL A 1168 -16.88 41.76 -12.58
C VAL A 1168 -15.73 41.02 -13.24
N ALA A 1169 -15.92 39.76 -13.63
CA ALA A 1169 -14.92 39.02 -14.38
C ALA A 1169 -14.82 39.55 -15.81
N ASP A 1170 -13.63 39.49 -16.40
CA ASP A 1170 -13.39 39.77 -17.81
C ASP A 1170 -13.55 38.49 -18.66
N VAL A 1171 -13.19 37.34 -18.07
CA VAL A 1171 -13.33 36.01 -18.68
C VAL A 1171 -13.94 35.06 -17.66
N ILE A 1172 -14.90 34.25 -18.11
CA ILE A 1172 -15.57 33.23 -17.31
C ILE A 1172 -15.23 31.85 -17.86
N TYR A 1173 -14.72 30.97 -16.99
CA TYR A 1173 -14.55 29.55 -17.25
C TYR A 1173 -15.62 28.75 -16.50
N GLY A 1174 -16.52 28.10 -17.25
CA GLY A 1174 -17.48 27.15 -16.72
C GLY A 1174 -16.87 25.75 -16.62
N ILE A 1175 -16.92 25.15 -15.43
CA ILE A 1175 -16.47 23.78 -15.19
C ILE A 1175 -17.68 22.91 -14.88
N THR A 1176 -17.91 21.93 -15.73
CA THR A 1176 -19.01 20.97 -15.58
C THR A 1176 -18.46 19.56 -15.48
N MET A 1177 -19.12 18.69 -14.72
CA MET A 1177 -18.80 17.26 -14.78
C MET A 1177 -19.45 16.65 -16.01
N GLY A 1178 -18.64 16.01 -16.85
CA GLY A 1178 -19.15 15.16 -17.92
C GLY A 1178 -19.82 13.91 -17.37
N ARG A 1179 -20.53 13.17 -18.23
CA ARG A 1179 -21.10 11.86 -17.89
C ARG A 1179 -20.04 10.83 -17.51
N ASP A 1180 -18.78 11.09 -17.84
CA ASP A 1180 -17.60 10.27 -17.57
C ASP A 1180 -16.90 10.62 -16.24
N SER A 1181 -17.54 11.34 -15.32
CA SER A 1181 -16.95 11.77 -14.04
C SER A 1181 -15.61 12.52 -14.18
N ALA A 1182 -15.33 13.09 -15.37
CA ALA A 1182 -14.21 13.98 -15.61
C ALA A 1182 -14.71 15.42 -15.73
N SER A 1183 -13.93 16.36 -15.20
CA SER A 1183 -14.21 17.79 -15.32
C SER A 1183 -13.97 18.24 -16.77
N GLN A 1184 -14.98 18.84 -17.39
CA GLN A 1184 -14.90 19.50 -18.70
C GLN A 1184 -14.99 21.01 -18.52
N MET A 1185 -14.22 21.76 -19.31
CA MET A 1185 -14.14 23.21 -19.23
C MET A 1185 -14.72 23.87 -20.48
N ILE A 1186 -15.48 24.93 -20.28
CA ILE A 1186 -16.06 25.79 -21.30
C ILE A 1186 -15.61 27.22 -20.99
N SER A 1187 -15.08 27.96 -21.96
CA SER A 1187 -14.66 29.35 -21.78
C SER A 1187 -15.63 30.32 -22.44
N LEU A 1188 -15.83 31.47 -21.82
CA LEU A 1188 -16.61 32.59 -22.34
C LEU A 1188 -15.85 33.88 -22.05
N ARG A 1189 -15.46 34.63 -23.08
CA ARG A 1189 -14.89 35.98 -22.91
C ARG A 1189 -16.01 37.01 -23.07
N LEU A 1190 -16.17 37.90 -22.10
CA LEU A 1190 -17.33 38.80 -22.03
C LEU A 1190 -17.27 39.95 -23.05
N ASP A 1191 -16.09 40.22 -23.61
CA ASP A 1191 -15.82 41.17 -24.72
C ASP A 1191 -16.31 40.66 -26.09
N GLN A 1192 -16.64 39.38 -26.22
CA GLN A 1192 -17.12 38.75 -27.46
C GLN A 1192 -18.64 38.53 -27.49
N VAL A 1193 -19.37 38.96 -26.46
CA VAL A 1193 -20.82 38.79 -26.35
C VAL A 1193 -21.55 39.99 -26.98
N THR A 1194 -22.05 39.85 -28.21
CA THR A 1194 -22.93 40.84 -28.85
C THR A 1194 -24.32 40.89 -28.19
N GLU A 1195 -24.95 42.08 -28.13
CA GLU A 1195 -26.31 42.29 -27.54
C GLU A 1195 -27.40 41.33 -28.08
N GLU A 1196 -27.23 40.76 -29.28
CA GLU A 1196 -28.14 39.75 -29.83
C GLU A 1196 -28.06 38.39 -29.11
N MET A 1197 -26.92 38.03 -28.53
CA MET A 1197 -26.74 36.76 -27.81
C MET A 1197 -27.38 36.78 -26.41
N LEU A 1198 -27.62 37.97 -25.83
CA LEU A 1198 -28.31 38.17 -24.55
C LEU A 1198 -29.84 38.08 -24.65
N LYS A 1199 -30.43 38.17 -25.86
CA LYS A 1199 -31.89 38.12 -26.09
C LYS A 1199 -32.43 36.74 -26.49
N ARG A 1200 -31.57 35.76 -26.73
CA ARG A 1200 -31.94 34.36 -26.97
C ARG A 1200 -31.30 33.48 -25.90
N GLY A 1201 -31.85 33.54 -24.70
CA GLY A 1201 -31.50 32.69 -23.56
C GLY A 1201 -32.72 32.48 -22.70
#